data_AF-A0A1H8IFE8-F1
#
_entry.id   AF-A0A1H8IFE8-F1
#
_cell.length_a   1.000
_cell.length_b   1.000
_cell.length_c   1.000
_cell.angle_alpha   90.00
_cell.angle_beta   90.00
_cell.angle_gamma   90.00
#
_symmetry.space_group_name_H-M   'P 1'
#
loop_
_entity.id
_entity.type
_entity.pdbx_description
1 polymer ?
#
loop_
_entity_poly.entity_id
_entity_poly.type
_entity_poly.pdbx_seq_one_letter_code
_entity_poly.pdbx_strand_id
1 'polypeptide(L)'
;MTAELVRGQNHPLPGNRLEIRVSAGTPVVAAVTLGDDQGRVSGQQGWLAHPGEPQLPGVEVPRQAAAEHRLAVDLGAMPDSVHRVHVLLALPGGRPDSATDFGAVPAPHIAVTTPEGTGIAGFTITGLSAETALLAAELYRRQGAWKIRAVGQGYAGGLQALLADQGVPEPAATAGRIHHAAERELARSVAPPAPLPAAPPRRVPAAGAAATTPAHAAGSTAASAAGGAPAHTAASAAGSTAADPATAPGGGRIDYQHPRRKAAAATAAAAATASATASGTAPAAPARPPSLPGQAQAPAPGGGQPQGADRQDPPGPPVPVAGDAAGWTMEERLHNQIWGMFEDLARTVAAYRSAEDFAQSRYDQEMDRLLADPRTRGGTAADAARDAAELKQMALVDQARAVLDRDLAQLTAEAEVVEPALPPPFAGWENPCWHAYEVPDERPLAVRLGTLSLPEAPELRIPLLARLPLNRGLWIDSADDRRVAMDTAVSIAARLLASHPAGGFAVHALDPAGSGAQALAPLQAGGALVLPPPSSGVAGVNEVLGRLTERVDLLQMAMRAGAPDALPPGFDTAEQLLIVNEFPYAFDDRTVNQLRYLADEGPAAGVHLLLVADREDAAAYGPVLDPLWRSLLRLTPLPSDHLADPWVGHAWTYEPSPVPPGSRVLTQVLRRLAAARPAYGP
;
A
#
# COMPACT_ATOMS: atom_id res chain seq x y z
N MET A 1 33.58 4.38 -1.94
CA MET A 1 33.16 4.48 -3.35
C MET A 1 32.49 3.17 -3.72
N THR A 2 31.26 3.23 -4.21
CA THR A 2 30.49 2.08 -4.70
C THR A 2 31.08 1.60 -6.02
N ALA A 3 31.30 0.29 -6.19
CA ALA A 3 31.79 -0.25 -7.45
C ALA A 3 30.64 -0.51 -8.43
N GLU A 4 30.61 0.18 -9.57
CA GLU A 4 29.64 -0.12 -10.63
C GLU A 4 30.10 -1.35 -11.42
N LEU A 5 29.27 -2.38 -11.48
CA LEU A 5 29.57 -3.67 -12.08
C LEU A 5 28.96 -3.77 -13.47
N VAL A 6 29.64 -4.49 -14.36
CA VAL A 6 29.06 -4.95 -15.63
C VAL A 6 28.70 -6.42 -15.57
N ARG A 7 27.81 -6.86 -16.47
CA ARG A 7 27.36 -8.25 -16.54
C ARG A 7 28.54 -9.24 -16.55
N GLY A 8 28.52 -10.18 -15.62
CA GLY A 8 29.55 -11.20 -15.40
C GLY A 8 30.67 -10.81 -14.43
N GLN A 9 30.77 -9.54 -14.04
CA GLN A 9 31.81 -9.05 -13.13
C GLN A 9 31.56 -9.52 -11.69
N ASN A 10 32.65 -9.80 -10.98
CA ASN A 10 32.63 -10.19 -9.57
C ASN A 10 33.23 -9.08 -8.69
N HIS A 11 32.68 -8.89 -7.50
CA HIS A 11 33.21 -7.93 -6.51
C HIS A 11 33.22 -8.56 -5.10
N PRO A 12 34.29 -8.36 -4.29
CA PRO A 12 34.31 -8.86 -2.92
C PRO A 12 33.30 -8.12 -2.03
N LEU A 13 32.73 -8.83 -1.05
CA LEU A 13 31.84 -8.23 -0.05
C LEU A 13 32.62 -8.02 1.26
N PRO A 14 32.67 -6.78 1.79
CA PRO A 14 33.51 -6.45 2.93
C PRO A 14 32.98 -6.94 4.29
N GLY A 15 31.73 -7.42 4.35
CA GLY A 15 31.08 -7.89 5.57
C GLY A 15 29.96 -8.88 5.29
N ASN A 16 29.38 -9.41 6.37
CA ASN A 16 28.36 -10.45 6.30
C ASN A 16 26.94 -9.88 6.27
N ARG A 17 26.71 -8.69 6.83
CA ARG A 17 25.40 -8.02 6.80
C ARG A 17 25.36 -7.01 5.68
N LEU A 18 24.37 -7.15 4.82
CA LEU A 18 24.21 -6.40 3.58
C LEU A 18 22.73 -6.05 3.39
N GLU A 19 22.50 -4.97 2.68
CA GLU A 19 21.20 -4.60 2.18
C GLU A 19 21.27 -4.56 0.65
N ILE A 20 20.36 -5.26 -0.02
CA ILE A 20 20.24 -5.25 -1.48
C ILE A 20 19.03 -4.41 -1.84
N ARG A 21 19.28 -3.28 -2.49
CA ARG A 21 18.26 -2.39 -3.04
C ARG A 21 18.03 -2.70 -4.50
N VAL A 22 16.76 -2.73 -4.91
CA VAL A 22 16.36 -2.93 -6.30
C VAL A 22 15.52 -1.73 -6.70
N SER A 23 15.74 -1.21 -7.91
CA SER A 23 14.90 -0.17 -8.54
C SER A 23 14.57 -0.60 -9.96
N ALA A 24 13.30 -0.80 -10.30
CA ALA A 24 12.87 -1.38 -11.58
C ALA A 24 11.92 -0.49 -12.40
N GLY A 25 11.52 0.68 -11.90
CA GLY A 25 10.62 1.62 -12.60
C GLY A 25 9.18 1.14 -12.83
N THR A 26 8.93 -0.16 -12.64
CA THR A 26 7.62 -0.82 -12.62
C THR A 26 7.56 -1.74 -11.40
N PRO A 27 6.37 -2.04 -10.83
CA PRO A 27 6.24 -3.07 -9.82
C PRO A 27 6.82 -4.42 -10.28
N VAL A 28 7.77 -4.94 -9.51
CA VAL A 28 8.35 -6.28 -9.66
C VAL A 28 8.19 -7.06 -8.36
N VAL A 29 8.17 -8.39 -8.43
CA VAL A 29 8.27 -9.30 -7.29
C VAL A 29 9.75 -9.62 -7.07
N ALA A 30 10.24 -9.43 -5.84
CA ALA A 30 11.56 -9.86 -5.42
C ALA A 30 11.49 -11.19 -4.67
N ALA A 31 12.38 -12.12 -5.00
CA ALA A 31 12.55 -13.40 -4.30
C ALA A 31 14.03 -13.75 -4.19
N VAL A 32 14.36 -14.65 -3.26
CA VAL A 32 15.72 -15.16 -3.07
C VAL A 32 15.70 -16.68 -2.98
N THR A 33 16.64 -17.31 -3.66
CA THR A 33 16.91 -18.75 -3.47
C THR A 33 18.28 -18.97 -2.90
N LEU A 34 18.39 -19.95 -2.02
CA LEU A 34 19.66 -20.45 -1.49
C LEU A 34 20.10 -21.67 -2.29
N GLY A 35 21.37 -21.72 -2.66
CA GLY A 35 21.95 -22.79 -3.46
C GLY A 35 23.15 -23.45 -2.78
N ASP A 36 23.36 -24.71 -3.11
CA ASP A 36 24.58 -25.45 -2.77
C ASP A 36 25.79 -24.99 -3.59
N ASP A 37 26.91 -25.71 -3.48
CA ASP A 37 28.16 -25.43 -4.21
C ASP A 37 27.99 -25.54 -5.73
N GLN A 38 27.08 -26.40 -6.18
CA GLN A 38 26.67 -26.54 -7.59
C GLN A 38 25.66 -25.46 -8.03
N GLY A 39 25.19 -24.62 -7.11
CA GLY A 39 24.18 -23.59 -7.36
C GLY A 39 22.77 -24.13 -7.56
N ARG A 40 22.51 -25.37 -7.13
CA ARG A 40 21.19 -25.98 -7.14
C ARG A 40 20.47 -25.70 -5.82
N VAL A 41 19.17 -25.48 -5.91
CA VAL A 41 18.32 -25.41 -4.72
C VAL A 41 18.06 -26.84 -4.25
N SER A 42 18.50 -27.18 -3.03
CA SER A 42 18.24 -28.49 -2.43
C SER A 42 16.73 -28.72 -2.32
N GLY A 43 16.25 -29.89 -2.79
CA GLY A 43 14.83 -30.26 -2.73
C GLY A 43 14.31 -30.59 -1.32
N GLN A 44 15.14 -30.47 -0.27
CA GLN A 44 14.68 -30.55 1.11
C GLN A 44 14.26 -29.14 1.59
N GLN A 45 13.02 -29.03 2.07
CA GLN A 45 12.23 -27.80 2.24
C GLN A 45 12.97 -26.58 2.81
N GLY A 46 12.59 -25.38 2.32
CA GLY A 46 12.84 -24.09 3.00
C GLY A 46 14.02 -23.26 2.49
N TRP A 47 14.40 -23.32 1.21
CA TRP A 47 15.51 -22.53 0.63
C TRP A 47 15.07 -21.46 -0.40
N LEU A 48 13.82 -21.04 -0.32
CA LEU A 48 13.22 -20.00 -1.16
C LEU A 48 12.51 -18.97 -0.27
N ALA A 49 13.01 -17.73 -0.27
CA ALA A 49 12.36 -16.58 0.35
C ALA A 49 11.57 -15.85 -0.74
N HIS A 50 10.30 -15.57 -0.51
CA HIS A 50 9.45 -14.85 -1.45
C HIS A 50 8.29 -14.16 -0.71
N PRO A 51 7.46 -13.33 -1.36
CA PRO A 51 6.38 -12.60 -0.70
C PRO A 51 5.47 -13.37 0.26
N GLY A 52 5.21 -14.65 -0.02
CA GLY A 52 4.36 -15.51 0.82
C GLY A 52 5.10 -16.17 1.99
N GLU A 53 6.41 -16.30 1.90
CA GLU A 53 7.31 -16.88 2.90
C GLU A 53 8.60 -16.05 2.90
N PRO A 54 8.59 -14.85 3.51
CA PRO A 54 9.60 -13.83 3.24
C PRO A 54 10.90 -14.01 4.01
N GLN A 55 10.96 -14.97 4.93
CA GLN A 55 12.08 -15.14 5.84
C GLN A 55 12.75 -16.49 5.61
N LEU A 56 14.07 -16.45 5.51
CA LEU A 56 14.98 -17.59 5.61
C LEU A 56 16.08 -17.27 6.62
N PRO A 57 16.83 -18.26 7.11
CA PRO A 57 18.05 -18.00 7.87
C PRO A 57 18.97 -17.02 7.12
N GLY A 58 19.11 -15.81 7.66
CA GLY A 58 19.94 -14.76 7.08
C GLY A 58 19.38 -14.05 5.84
N VAL A 59 18.12 -14.27 5.42
CA VAL A 59 17.50 -13.49 4.33
C VAL A 59 16.10 -13.04 4.72
N GLU A 60 15.81 -11.78 4.45
CA GLU A 60 14.45 -11.24 4.48
C GLU A 60 14.15 -10.55 3.15
N VAL A 61 13.02 -10.92 2.52
CA VAL A 61 12.53 -10.31 1.28
C VAL A 61 11.21 -9.56 1.51
N PRO A 62 10.92 -8.50 0.72
CA PRO A 62 9.64 -7.80 0.80
C PRO A 62 8.44 -8.70 0.51
N ARG A 63 7.32 -8.41 1.17
CA ARG A 63 6.06 -9.16 1.03
C ARG A 63 5.22 -8.74 -0.18
N GLN A 64 5.61 -7.68 -0.89
CA GLN A 64 4.79 -7.07 -1.94
C GLN A 64 5.57 -6.91 -3.24
N ALA A 65 4.85 -6.77 -4.36
CA ALA A 65 5.45 -6.27 -5.60
C ALA A 65 5.57 -4.73 -5.51
N ALA A 66 6.71 -4.18 -5.90
CA ALA A 66 6.98 -2.74 -5.85
C ALA A 66 8.04 -2.35 -6.89
N ALA A 67 8.06 -1.06 -7.26
CA ALA A 67 9.08 -0.54 -8.16
C ALA A 67 10.46 -0.48 -7.48
N GLU A 68 10.48 -0.43 -6.15
CA GLU A 68 11.67 -0.47 -5.33
C GLU A 68 11.59 -1.57 -4.27
N HIS A 69 12.69 -2.28 -4.04
CA HIS A 69 12.80 -3.29 -2.99
C HIS A 69 14.02 -3.07 -2.11
N ARG A 70 13.91 -3.55 -0.87
CA ARG A 70 15.01 -3.67 0.07
C ARG A 70 15.03 -5.08 0.64
N LEU A 71 16.09 -5.83 0.37
CA LEU A 71 16.30 -7.18 0.89
C LEU A 71 17.40 -7.14 1.93
N ALA A 72 17.14 -7.67 3.12
CA ALA A 72 18.15 -7.79 4.16
C ALA A 72 18.85 -9.15 4.04
N VAL A 73 20.19 -9.15 4.05
CA VAL A 73 20.98 -10.37 3.92
C VAL A 73 22.06 -10.40 5.02
N ASP A 74 22.00 -11.40 5.89
CA ASP A 74 23.05 -11.77 6.85
C ASP A 74 23.70 -13.09 6.42
N LEU A 75 24.79 -12.97 5.66
CA LEU A 75 25.61 -14.08 5.18
C LEU A 75 26.28 -14.88 6.31
N GLY A 76 26.35 -14.32 7.52
CA GLY A 76 26.89 -14.99 8.70
C GLY A 76 25.87 -15.89 9.40
N ALA A 77 24.57 -15.67 9.15
CA ALA A 77 23.48 -16.50 9.66
C ALA A 77 23.11 -17.66 8.71
N MET A 78 23.78 -17.76 7.56
CA MET A 78 23.54 -18.81 6.57
C MET A 78 24.04 -20.18 7.06
N PRO A 79 23.29 -21.27 6.84
CA PRO A 79 23.78 -22.63 7.07
C PRO A 79 25.03 -22.91 6.22
N ASP A 80 25.95 -23.74 6.73
CA ASP A 80 27.20 -24.07 6.03
C ASP A 80 26.99 -24.81 4.69
N SER A 81 25.82 -25.40 4.49
CA SER A 81 25.43 -26.02 3.21
C SER A 81 25.15 -24.98 2.11
N VAL A 82 24.87 -23.72 2.47
CA VAL A 82 24.58 -22.64 1.52
C VAL A 82 25.88 -22.03 1.01
N HIS A 83 26.07 -22.10 -0.30
CA HIS A 83 27.23 -21.55 -0.99
C HIS A 83 26.85 -20.42 -1.95
N ARG A 84 25.56 -20.32 -2.31
CA ARG A 84 25.05 -19.27 -3.21
C ARG A 84 23.73 -18.69 -2.70
N VAL A 85 23.55 -17.39 -2.93
CA VAL A 85 22.31 -16.65 -2.69
C VAL A 85 21.96 -15.94 -4.00
N HIS A 86 20.85 -16.32 -4.62
CA HIS A 86 20.42 -15.77 -5.90
C HIS A 86 19.29 -14.76 -5.69
N VAL A 87 19.46 -13.54 -6.22
CA VAL A 87 18.43 -12.49 -6.19
C VAL A 87 17.61 -12.57 -7.46
N LEU A 88 16.30 -12.81 -7.30
CA LEU A 88 15.36 -13.03 -8.39
C LEU A 88 14.38 -11.87 -8.47
N LEU A 89 14.08 -11.43 -9.69
CA LEU A 89 13.04 -10.44 -9.97
C LEU A 89 12.05 -11.03 -10.97
N ALA A 90 10.76 -10.78 -10.80
CA ALA A 90 9.75 -11.19 -11.77
C ALA A 90 8.66 -10.13 -11.91
N LEU A 91 8.12 -9.96 -13.11
CA LEU A 91 6.94 -9.11 -13.30
C LEU A 91 5.72 -9.79 -12.64
N PRO A 92 4.86 -9.04 -11.94
CA PRO A 92 3.59 -9.57 -11.45
C PRO A 92 2.71 -9.89 -12.67
N GLY A 93 2.52 -11.17 -12.99
CA GLY A 93 1.65 -11.58 -14.09
C GLY A 93 0.19 -11.22 -13.82
N GLY A 94 -0.62 -11.11 -14.89
CA GLY A 94 -2.09 -11.15 -14.78
C GLY A 94 -2.86 -9.82 -14.74
N ARG A 95 -2.22 -8.66 -14.93
CA ARG A 95 -2.92 -7.35 -14.96
C ARG A 95 -2.98 -6.73 -16.37
N PRO A 96 -4.08 -6.02 -16.73
CA PRO A 96 -4.17 -5.30 -18.00
C PRO A 96 -3.13 -4.18 -18.16
N ASP A 97 -2.70 -3.57 -17.05
CA ASP A 97 -1.80 -2.41 -17.00
C ASP A 97 -0.37 -2.76 -16.55
N SER A 98 -0.09 -4.04 -16.28
CA SER A 98 1.26 -4.47 -15.89
C SER A 98 2.15 -4.58 -17.12
N ALA A 99 3.42 -4.22 -16.97
CA ALA A 99 4.39 -4.42 -18.03
C ALA A 99 4.40 -5.89 -18.47
N THR A 100 4.39 -6.10 -19.79
CA THR A 100 4.34 -7.43 -20.38
C THR A 100 5.69 -8.14 -20.35
N ASP A 101 6.77 -7.37 -20.29
CA ASP A 101 8.15 -7.85 -20.34
C ASP A 101 9.10 -6.76 -19.84
N PHE A 102 10.32 -7.17 -19.48
CA PHE A 102 11.36 -6.28 -18.97
C PHE A 102 12.00 -5.41 -20.06
N GLY A 103 11.75 -5.68 -21.34
CA GLY A 103 12.20 -4.85 -22.46
C GLY A 103 11.38 -3.56 -22.62
N ALA A 104 10.14 -3.57 -22.13
CA ALA A 104 9.22 -2.43 -22.17
C ALA A 104 9.33 -1.46 -20.97
N VAL A 105 10.25 -1.71 -20.02
CA VAL A 105 10.36 -0.95 -18.77
C VAL A 105 11.77 -0.40 -18.56
N PRO A 106 11.96 0.59 -17.67
CA PRO A 106 13.29 1.05 -17.29
C PRO A 106 14.17 -0.12 -16.81
N ALA A 107 15.44 -0.10 -17.21
CA ALA A 107 16.41 -1.12 -16.86
C ALA A 107 16.50 -1.30 -15.33
N PRO A 108 16.24 -2.49 -14.78
CA PRO A 108 16.34 -2.71 -13.35
C PRO A 108 17.77 -2.49 -12.86
N HIS A 109 17.91 -1.77 -11.75
CA HIS A 109 19.17 -1.50 -11.09
C HIS A 109 19.21 -2.18 -9.72
N ILE A 110 20.35 -2.78 -9.39
CA ILE A 110 20.64 -3.33 -8.06
C ILE A 110 21.79 -2.58 -7.42
N ALA A 111 21.58 -2.10 -6.20
CA ALA A 111 22.64 -1.61 -5.33
C ALA A 111 22.80 -2.50 -4.11
N VAL A 112 24.03 -2.87 -3.78
CA VAL A 112 24.38 -3.53 -2.52
C VAL A 112 25.03 -2.51 -1.62
N THR A 113 24.48 -2.37 -0.41
CA THR A 113 24.97 -1.44 0.62
C THR A 113 25.23 -2.18 1.93
N THR A 114 25.95 -1.56 2.84
CA THR A 114 25.93 -1.95 4.25
C THR A 114 24.56 -1.58 4.86
N PRO A 115 24.20 -2.11 6.05
CA PRO A 115 22.98 -1.71 6.76
C PRO A 115 22.92 -0.20 7.07
N GLU A 116 24.07 0.45 7.19
CA GLU A 116 24.20 1.89 7.40
C GLU A 116 24.05 2.70 6.09
N GLY A 117 23.77 2.04 4.97
CA GLY A 117 23.54 2.68 3.67
C GLY A 117 24.82 2.98 2.87
N THR A 118 26.00 2.53 3.32
CA THR A 118 27.25 2.74 2.57
C THR A 118 27.28 1.83 1.35
N GLY A 119 27.38 2.40 0.15
CA GLY A 119 27.40 1.62 -1.10
C GLY A 119 28.64 0.76 -1.30
N ILE A 120 28.42 -0.51 -1.67
CA ILE A 120 29.44 -1.52 -1.93
C ILE A 120 29.55 -1.77 -3.44
N ALA A 121 28.45 -2.13 -4.09
CA ALA A 121 28.40 -2.38 -5.53
C ALA A 121 27.06 -1.96 -6.15
N GLY A 122 27.08 -1.52 -7.40
CA GLY A 122 25.90 -1.20 -8.22
C GLY A 122 25.89 -2.02 -9.51
N PHE A 123 24.73 -2.32 -10.06
CA PHE A 123 24.59 -3.03 -11.33
C PHE A 123 23.27 -2.68 -12.03
N THR A 124 23.36 -2.04 -13.19
CA THR A 124 22.21 -1.81 -14.08
C THR A 124 22.06 -2.95 -15.10
N ILE A 125 20.88 -3.60 -15.12
CA ILE A 125 20.58 -4.74 -15.99
C ILE A 125 19.99 -4.23 -17.31
N THR A 126 20.84 -4.17 -18.34
CA THR A 126 20.47 -3.70 -19.69
C THR A 126 20.37 -4.85 -20.69
N GLY A 127 19.76 -4.59 -21.85
CA GLY A 127 19.63 -5.57 -22.94
C GLY A 127 18.54 -6.62 -22.73
N LEU A 128 17.50 -6.27 -21.97
CA LEU A 128 16.29 -7.08 -21.79
C LEU A 128 15.29 -6.81 -22.94
N SER A 129 14.49 -7.81 -23.25
CA SER A 129 13.50 -7.88 -24.32
C SER A 129 12.24 -8.60 -23.79
N ALA A 130 11.87 -9.76 -24.35
CA ALA A 130 10.67 -10.51 -24.01
C ALA A 130 10.72 -11.25 -22.64
N GLU A 131 11.72 -10.98 -21.81
CA GLU A 131 11.89 -11.66 -20.52
C GLU A 131 10.94 -11.13 -19.46
N THR A 132 10.37 -12.03 -18.64
CA THR A 132 9.41 -11.69 -17.56
C THR A 132 9.90 -12.06 -16.16
N ALA A 133 11.06 -12.73 -16.09
CA ALA A 133 11.80 -12.97 -14.84
C ALA A 133 13.32 -12.82 -15.07
N LEU A 134 14.04 -12.43 -14.02
CA LEU A 134 15.48 -12.15 -14.03
C LEU A 134 16.17 -12.86 -12.86
N LEU A 135 17.30 -13.49 -13.14
CA LEU A 135 18.35 -13.73 -12.15
C LEU A 135 19.27 -12.51 -12.17
N ALA A 136 19.07 -11.64 -11.18
CA ALA A 136 19.61 -10.30 -11.20
C ALA A 136 21.07 -10.26 -10.71
N ALA A 137 21.32 -10.86 -9.55
CA ALA A 137 22.66 -10.99 -8.97
C ALA A 137 22.79 -12.31 -8.20
N GLU A 138 24.03 -12.75 -8.01
CA GLU A 138 24.38 -13.91 -7.19
C GLU A 138 25.44 -13.53 -6.16
N LEU A 139 25.21 -13.83 -4.89
CA LEU A 139 26.24 -13.82 -3.85
C LEU A 139 26.77 -15.25 -3.74
N TYR A 140 28.08 -15.44 -3.78
CA TYR A 140 28.67 -16.77 -3.73
C TYR A 140 29.89 -16.82 -2.80
N ARG A 141 30.07 -17.95 -2.13
CA ARG A 141 31.20 -18.20 -1.22
C ARG A 141 32.35 -18.86 -1.99
N ARG A 142 33.55 -18.29 -1.90
CA ARG A 142 34.78 -18.86 -2.45
C ARG A 142 35.92 -18.72 -1.46
N GLN A 143 36.52 -19.84 -1.06
CA GLN A 143 37.61 -19.89 -0.07
C GLN A 143 37.23 -19.19 1.26
N GLY A 144 35.99 -19.40 1.72
CA GLY A 144 35.50 -18.84 2.98
C GLY A 144 35.02 -17.38 2.90
N ALA A 145 35.32 -16.65 1.82
CA ALA A 145 34.88 -15.27 1.61
C ALA A 145 33.70 -15.18 0.63
N TRP A 146 32.77 -14.27 0.90
CA TRP A 146 31.63 -13.99 0.02
C TRP A 146 31.96 -12.93 -1.03
N LYS A 147 31.42 -13.13 -2.23
CA LYS A 147 31.55 -12.22 -3.37
C LYS A 147 30.19 -12.06 -4.04
N ILE A 148 29.94 -10.91 -4.65
CA ILE A 148 28.81 -10.71 -5.56
C ILE A 148 29.25 -10.91 -7.01
N ARG A 149 28.38 -11.48 -7.82
CA ARG A 149 28.45 -11.53 -9.27
C ARG A 149 27.24 -10.82 -9.89
N ALA A 150 27.50 -9.88 -10.78
CA ALA A 150 26.46 -9.28 -11.62
C ALA A 150 26.03 -10.31 -12.69
N VAL A 151 24.79 -10.79 -12.66
CA VAL A 151 24.33 -11.88 -13.55
C VAL A 151 23.46 -11.34 -14.68
N GLY A 152 22.37 -10.63 -14.34
CA GLY A 152 21.47 -10.00 -15.30
C GLY A 152 20.94 -10.96 -16.39
N GLN A 153 20.60 -12.20 -16.01
CA GLN A 153 20.07 -13.20 -16.94
C GLN A 153 18.55 -13.16 -16.92
N GLY A 154 17.93 -12.87 -18.05
CA GLY A 154 16.49 -12.91 -18.19
C GLY A 154 15.96 -14.26 -18.68
N TYR A 155 14.68 -14.49 -18.38
CA TYR A 155 13.92 -15.69 -18.73
C TYR A 155 12.60 -15.30 -19.39
N ALA A 156 12.48 -15.59 -20.69
CA ALA A 156 11.24 -15.40 -21.46
C ALA A 156 10.12 -16.35 -21.00
N GLY A 157 10.47 -17.55 -20.53
CA GLY A 157 9.54 -18.49 -19.90
C GLY A 157 9.12 -18.12 -18.47
N GLY A 158 9.44 -16.89 -18.03
CA GLY A 158 9.07 -16.33 -16.73
C GLY A 158 9.66 -17.06 -15.54
N LEU A 159 9.06 -16.81 -14.37
CA LEU A 159 9.57 -17.29 -13.09
C LEU A 159 9.63 -18.82 -13.02
N GLN A 160 8.69 -19.52 -13.67
CA GLN A 160 8.73 -20.98 -13.77
C GLN A 160 10.00 -21.49 -14.46
N ALA A 161 10.38 -20.91 -15.60
CA ALA A 161 11.58 -21.34 -16.32
C ALA A 161 12.85 -21.07 -15.51
N LEU A 162 12.90 -19.94 -14.80
CA LEU A 162 13.98 -19.59 -13.90
C LEU A 162 14.09 -20.62 -12.75
N LEU A 163 12.99 -20.88 -12.04
CA LEU A 163 12.97 -21.83 -10.93
C LEU A 163 13.33 -23.26 -11.38
N ALA A 164 12.90 -23.66 -12.57
CA ALA A 164 13.28 -24.94 -13.16
C ALA A 164 14.79 -25.04 -13.42
N ASP A 165 15.41 -23.97 -13.93
CA ASP A 165 16.86 -23.92 -14.15
C ASP A 165 17.64 -24.06 -12.84
N GLN A 166 17.14 -23.42 -11.77
CA GLN A 166 17.70 -23.52 -10.42
C GLN A 166 17.48 -24.89 -9.74
N GLY A 167 16.65 -25.76 -10.33
CA GLY A 167 16.33 -27.08 -9.79
C GLY A 167 15.29 -27.07 -8.67
N VAL A 168 14.50 -26.00 -8.55
CA VAL A 168 13.42 -25.91 -7.56
C VAL A 168 12.33 -26.94 -7.90
N PRO A 169 11.83 -27.72 -6.92
CA PRO A 169 10.78 -28.70 -7.17
C PRO A 169 9.46 -28.02 -7.54
N GLU A 170 8.71 -28.67 -8.43
CA GLU A 170 7.42 -28.19 -8.93
C GLU A 170 7.46 -26.72 -9.37
N PRO A 171 8.35 -26.34 -10.31
CA PRO A 171 8.66 -24.93 -10.59
C PRO A 171 7.44 -24.14 -11.06
N ALA A 172 6.50 -24.79 -11.77
CA ALA A 172 5.24 -24.18 -12.19
C ALA A 172 4.33 -23.84 -10.99
N ALA A 173 4.13 -24.80 -10.09
CA ALA A 173 3.30 -24.62 -8.90
C ALA A 173 3.93 -23.59 -7.95
N THR A 174 5.26 -23.63 -7.79
CA THR A 174 5.99 -22.67 -6.97
C THR A 174 5.94 -21.26 -7.54
N ALA A 175 6.15 -21.07 -8.85
CA ALA A 175 5.96 -19.78 -9.50
C ALA A 175 4.53 -19.25 -9.31
N GLY A 176 3.53 -20.11 -9.48
CA GLY A 176 2.12 -19.78 -9.23
C GLY A 176 1.88 -19.33 -7.78
N ARG A 177 2.45 -20.02 -6.78
CA ARG A 177 2.37 -19.60 -5.37
C ARG A 177 3.02 -18.24 -5.12
N ILE A 178 4.16 -17.95 -5.74
CA ILE A 178 4.86 -16.68 -5.59
C ILE A 178 4.01 -15.54 -6.17
N HIS A 179 3.54 -15.69 -7.41
CA HIS A 179 2.68 -14.68 -8.06
C HIS A 179 1.38 -14.49 -7.28
N HIS A 180 0.71 -15.57 -6.90
CA HIS A 180 -0.51 -15.50 -6.10
C HIS A 180 -0.27 -14.88 -4.71
N ALA A 181 0.88 -15.13 -4.06
CA ALA A 181 1.21 -14.48 -2.80
C ALA A 181 1.44 -12.97 -2.97
N ALA A 182 2.15 -12.57 -4.02
CA ALA A 182 2.35 -11.16 -4.35
C ALA A 182 1.02 -10.47 -4.73
N GLU A 183 0.16 -11.14 -5.51
CA GLU A 183 -1.18 -10.68 -5.86
C GLU A 183 -2.09 -10.59 -4.62
N ARG A 184 -2.03 -11.54 -3.69
CA ARG A 184 -2.78 -11.48 -2.42
C ARG A 184 -2.26 -10.41 -1.48
N GLU A 185 -0.95 -10.17 -1.41
CA GLU A 185 -0.44 -9.05 -0.61
C GLU A 185 -0.88 -7.73 -1.24
N LEU A 186 -0.80 -7.61 -2.56
CA LEU A 186 -1.29 -6.45 -3.29
C LEU A 186 -2.81 -6.31 -3.12
N ALA A 187 -3.59 -7.38 -3.20
CA ALA A 187 -5.03 -7.38 -2.94
C ALA A 187 -5.37 -7.15 -1.47
N ARG A 188 -4.52 -7.53 -0.51
CA ARG A 188 -4.66 -7.07 0.89
C ARG A 188 -4.40 -5.58 0.99
N SER A 189 -3.46 -5.07 0.21
CA SER A 189 -3.18 -3.64 0.08
C SER A 189 -4.25 -2.89 -0.75
N VAL A 190 -5.09 -3.56 -1.55
CA VAL A 190 -5.95 -2.94 -2.59
C VAL A 190 -7.45 -3.36 -2.56
N ALA A 191 -7.88 -4.49 -1.98
CA ALA A 191 -9.22 -5.09 -2.21
C ALA A 191 -10.15 -5.18 -0.95
N PRO A 192 -11.49 -5.04 -1.11
CA PRO A 192 -12.49 -5.14 -0.02
C PRO A 192 -12.86 -6.61 0.29
N PRO A 193 -13.54 -6.93 1.41
CA PRO A 193 -14.05 -8.28 1.65
C PRO A 193 -15.17 -8.64 0.66
N ALA A 194 -15.19 -9.88 0.18
CA ALA A 194 -16.22 -10.37 -0.73
C ALA A 194 -17.56 -10.62 -0.01
N PRO A 195 -18.73 -10.35 -0.64
CA PRO A 195 -20.03 -10.67 -0.05
C PRO A 195 -20.23 -12.18 0.07
N LEU A 196 -20.65 -12.63 1.26
CA LEU A 196 -21.07 -14.00 1.49
C LEU A 196 -22.31 -14.33 0.64
N PRO A 197 -22.36 -15.50 -0.05
CA PRO A 197 -23.57 -15.92 -0.73
C PRO A 197 -24.66 -16.24 0.29
N ALA A 198 -25.81 -15.57 0.17
CA ALA A 198 -26.97 -15.80 1.02
C ALA A 198 -27.44 -17.27 0.92
N ALA A 199 -27.44 -17.97 2.05
CA ALA A 199 -27.94 -19.33 2.14
C ALA A 199 -29.48 -19.37 1.97
N PRO A 200 -30.05 -20.36 1.25
CA PRO A 200 -31.48 -20.47 1.07
C PRO A 200 -32.20 -20.84 2.39
N PRO A 201 -33.45 -20.39 2.61
CA PRO A 201 -34.16 -20.61 3.87
C PRO A 201 -34.53 -22.09 4.02
N ARG A 202 -33.95 -22.74 5.04
CA ARG A 202 -34.27 -24.12 5.40
C ARG A 202 -35.55 -24.15 6.23
N ARG A 203 -36.61 -24.80 5.71
CA ARG A 203 -37.85 -25.07 6.45
C ARG A 203 -37.56 -25.95 7.67
N VAL A 204 -38.01 -25.50 8.83
CA VAL A 204 -37.97 -26.24 10.09
C VAL A 204 -39.20 -27.16 10.18
N PRO A 205 -39.06 -28.49 10.38
CA PRO A 205 -40.14 -29.31 10.90
C PRO A 205 -40.21 -29.17 12.42
N ALA A 206 -41.43 -28.98 12.94
CA ALA A 206 -41.71 -28.80 14.35
C ALA A 206 -41.32 -30.00 15.21
N ALA A 207 -40.93 -29.68 16.44
CA ALA A 207 -40.54 -30.59 17.50
C ALA A 207 -41.63 -31.62 17.87
N GLY A 208 -41.19 -32.85 18.13
CA GLY A 208 -41.93 -33.87 18.87
C GLY A 208 -41.12 -34.30 20.09
N ALA A 209 -41.61 -33.95 21.27
CA ALA A 209 -41.08 -34.33 22.57
C ALA A 209 -41.37 -35.81 22.89
N ALA A 210 -40.45 -36.49 23.57
CA ALA A 210 -40.78 -37.55 24.55
C ALA A 210 -39.59 -37.84 25.46
N ALA A 211 -39.91 -37.99 26.75
CA ALA A 211 -39.03 -38.18 27.90
C ALA A 211 -38.53 -39.62 28.08
N THR A 212 -37.48 -39.83 28.90
CA THR A 212 -37.50 -40.50 30.24
C THR A 212 -36.10 -40.92 30.71
N THR A 213 -35.67 -40.33 31.84
CA THR A 213 -35.00 -40.87 33.06
C THR A 213 -33.94 -42.02 33.06
N PRO A 214 -33.11 -42.12 34.15
CA PRO A 214 -31.67 -42.42 34.08
C PRO A 214 -31.23 -43.75 34.75
N ALA A 215 -29.98 -44.18 34.54
CA ALA A 215 -29.29 -45.12 35.45
C ALA A 215 -27.75 -45.09 35.35
N HIS A 216 -27.14 -44.75 36.48
CA HIS A 216 -25.93 -45.29 37.15
C HIS A 216 -24.78 -46.01 36.41
N ALA A 217 -23.58 -45.49 36.74
CA ALA A 217 -22.46 -46.20 37.41
C ALA A 217 -21.29 -46.82 36.62
N ALA A 218 -20.12 -46.40 37.11
CA ALA A 218 -18.89 -47.14 37.38
C ALA A 218 -17.94 -47.45 36.21
N GLY A 219 -16.70 -46.99 36.38
CA GLY A 219 -15.62 -47.17 35.43
C GLY A 219 -15.03 -48.58 35.40
N SER A 220 -14.19 -48.79 34.40
CA SER A 220 -12.99 -49.61 34.56
C SER A 220 -11.93 -49.15 33.56
N THR A 221 -10.75 -48.98 34.12
CA THR A 221 -9.42 -48.92 33.54
C THR A 221 -9.13 -49.97 32.46
N ALA A 222 -8.33 -49.62 31.45
CA ALA A 222 -7.03 -50.28 31.18
C ALA A 222 -6.32 -49.69 29.95
N ALA A 223 -5.02 -49.49 30.10
CA ALA A 223 -4.06 -49.06 29.10
C ALA A 223 -3.45 -50.25 28.32
N SER A 224 -2.95 -50.00 27.10
CA SER A 224 -1.74 -50.57 26.48
C SER A 224 -1.70 -50.09 25.02
N ALA A 225 -0.84 -49.16 24.62
CA ALA A 225 0.60 -49.29 24.31
C ALA A 225 0.92 -50.09 23.03
N ALA A 226 1.57 -49.34 22.11
CA ALA A 226 2.67 -49.71 21.20
C ALA A 226 2.43 -50.57 19.95
N GLY A 227 2.66 -49.94 18.79
CA GLY A 227 3.82 -50.26 17.94
C GLY A 227 3.60 -51.21 16.74
N GLY A 228 4.02 -50.75 15.56
CA GLY A 228 4.53 -51.64 14.49
C GLY A 228 3.92 -51.47 13.10
N ALA A 229 4.52 -50.60 12.28
CA ALA A 229 4.79 -50.89 10.86
C ALA A 229 5.94 -51.92 10.80
N PRO A 230 6.24 -52.67 9.70
CA PRO A 230 6.30 -52.13 8.33
C PRO A 230 6.03 -53.12 7.16
N ALA A 231 6.20 -52.57 5.95
CA ALA A 231 6.81 -53.15 4.74
C ALA A 231 5.92 -53.77 3.63
N HIS A 232 5.91 -53.04 2.51
CA HIS A 232 6.23 -53.44 1.14
C HIS A 232 5.68 -54.75 0.55
N THR A 233 5.00 -54.62 -0.58
CA THR A 233 5.17 -55.54 -1.72
C THR A 233 5.06 -54.78 -3.03
N ALA A 234 6.02 -55.08 -3.91
CA ALA A 234 6.17 -54.57 -5.27
C ALA A 234 5.30 -55.36 -6.25
N ALA A 235 4.91 -54.73 -7.36
CA ALA A 235 4.65 -55.42 -8.62
C ALA A 235 4.97 -54.48 -9.79
N SER A 236 5.93 -54.91 -10.59
CA SER A 236 6.35 -54.38 -11.90
C SER A 236 5.52 -55.03 -13.01
N ALA A 237 5.23 -54.31 -14.10
CA ALA A 237 5.56 -54.77 -15.46
C ALA A 237 5.07 -53.81 -16.57
N ALA A 238 6.00 -53.54 -17.51
CA ALA A 238 5.85 -53.28 -18.95
C ALA A 238 5.17 -51.96 -19.41
N GLY A 239 5.67 -51.21 -20.39
CA GLY A 239 6.83 -51.34 -21.29
C GLY A 239 6.65 -50.45 -22.53
N SER A 240 7.77 -50.05 -23.16
CA SER A 240 7.92 -49.45 -24.51
C SER A 240 7.43 -48.00 -24.71
N THR A 241 8.10 -47.09 -25.41
CA THR A 241 9.24 -47.14 -26.36
C THR A 241 9.96 -45.79 -26.41
N ALA A 242 11.26 -45.83 -26.63
CA ALA A 242 12.14 -44.69 -26.90
C ALA A 242 12.05 -44.20 -28.35
N ALA A 243 12.33 -42.90 -28.58
CA ALA A 243 13.01 -42.40 -29.78
C ALA A 243 13.57 -40.99 -29.53
N ASP A 244 14.90 -40.91 -29.57
CA ASP A 244 15.76 -39.74 -29.81
C ASP A 244 16.62 -40.13 -31.07
N PRO A 245 17.42 -39.28 -31.74
CA PRO A 245 17.76 -37.87 -31.49
C PRO A 245 17.93 -36.96 -32.75
N ALA A 246 18.30 -35.70 -32.48
CA ALA A 246 19.20 -34.82 -33.25
C ALA A 246 18.77 -34.23 -34.61
N THR A 247 18.89 -32.90 -34.75
CA THR A 247 19.83 -32.20 -35.66
C THR A 247 19.60 -30.67 -35.61
N ALA A 248 20.61 -29.89 -35.18
CA ALA A 248 20.80 -28.50 -35.59
C ALA A 248 21.76 -28.51 -36.81
N PRO A 249 21.62 -27.60 -37.79
CA PRO A 249 22.44 -26.38 -37.74
C PRO A 249 21.85 -25.15 -38.47
N GLY A 250 22.51 -24.00 -38.29
CA GLY A 250 22.65 -23.03 -39.38
C GLY A 250 22.13 -21.63 -39.10
N GLY A 251 23.03 -20.74 -38.70
CA GLY A 251 22.78 -19.31 -38.61
C GLY A 251 22.38 -18.70 -39.96
N GLY A 252 21.33 -17.88 -39.92
CA GLY A 252 20.89 -17.04 -41.02
C GLY A 252 20.69 -15.62 -40.51
N ARG A 253 21.44 -14.68 -41.09
CA ARG A 253 21.32 -13.23 -40.95
C ARG A 253 19.90 -12.82 -41.36
N ILE A 254 19.14 -12.17 -40.48
CA ILE A 254 17.79 -11.67 -40.83
C ILE A 254 17.82 -10.14 -40.91
N ASP A 255 17.36 -9.69 -42.07
CA ASP A 255 17.28 -8.35 -42.59
C ASP A 255 16.03 -7.63 -42.05
N TYR A 256 16.13 -6.33 -41.75
CA TYR A 256 15.02 -5.53 -41.25
C TYR A 256 14.14 -5.06 -42.41
N GLN A 257 13.02 -5.75 -42.65
CA GLN A 257 11.91 -5.20 -43.43
C GLN A 257 10.58 -5.41 -42.70
N HIS A 258 10.05 -4.30 -42.18
CA HIS A 258 8.68 -4.17 -41.69
C HIS A 258 7.65 -4.28 -42.82
N PRO A 259 6.56 -5.04 -42.66
CA PRO A 259 5.39 -4.89 -43.50
C PRO A 259 4.28 -4.09 -42.80
N ARG A 260 4.02 -2.90 -43.38
CA ARG A 260 2.70 -2.31 -43.66
C ARG A 260 1.80 -1.86 -42.49
N ARG A 261 1.74 -0.54 -42.29
CA ARG A 261 0.45 0.20 -42.25
C ARG A 261 0.42 1.19 -43.41
N LYS A 262 -0.63 1.11 -44.23
CA LYS A 262 -0.88 2.02 -45.37
C LYS A 262 -1.03 3.45 -44.87
N ALA A 263 -0.32 4.36 -45.53
CA ALA A 263 -0.60 5.78 -45.55
C ALA A 263 -1.68 6.10 -46.60
N ALA A 264 -2.49 7.10 -46.30
CA ALA A 264 -3.05 8.06 -47.25
C ALA A 264 -2.71 9.44 -46.65
N ALA A 265 -1.65 10.13 -47.09
CA ALA A 265 -1.57 11.03 -48.25
C ALA A 265 -2.64 12.15 -48.17
N ALA A 266 -2.33 13.32 -47.60
CA ALA A 266 -1.46 14.42 -48.07
C ALA A 266 -2.23 15.46 -48.88
N THR A 267 -2.12 16.73 -48.47
CA THR A 267 -1.47 17.78 -49.27
C THR A 267 -1.31 19.07 -48.45
N ALA A 268 -0.06 19.51 -48.33
CA ALA A 268 0.34 20.87 -47.99
C ALA A 268 0.96 21.51 -49.24
N ALA A 269 0.77 22.82 -49.43
CA ALA A 269 1.67 23.75 -50.13
C ALA A 269 1.12 25.17 -49.87
N ALA A 270 1.77 26.01 -49.06
CA ALA A 270 2.99 26.80 -49.33
C ALA A 270 2.73 28.09 -50.11
N ALA A 271 3.03 29.24 -49.50
CA ALA A 271 3.75 30.37 -50.10
C ALA A 271 4.01 31.48 -49.06
N ALA A 272 5.24 31.98 -49.05
CA ALA A 272 5.69 33.15 -48.30
C ALA A 272 5.86 34.36 -49.23
N THR A 273 6.02 35.54 -48.59
CA THR A 273 6.56 36.83 -49.07
C THR A 273 5.72 37.72 -50.00
N ALA A 274 5.35 38.93 -49.53
CA ALA A 274 6.02 40.20 -49.86
C ALA A 274 5.23 41.43 -49.35
N SER A 275 5.91 42.58 -49.30
CA SER A 275 5.66 43.79 -48.54
C SER A 275 4.65 44.82 -49.11
N ALA A 276 4.27 45.78 -48.26
CA ALA A 276 4.15 47.23 -48.51
C ALA A 276 2.76 47.92 -48.58
N THR A 277 2.63 48.92 -47.68
CA THR A 277 2.05 50.27 -47.82
C THR A 277 0.55 50.52 -48.05
N ALA A 278 -0.06 51.11 -46.99
CA ALA A 278 -0.80 52.39 -46.94
C ALA A 278 -2.12 52.62 -47.71
N SER A 279 -2.97 53.39 -47.01
CA SER A 279 -4.03 54.32 -47.49
C SER A 279 -5.46 53.82 -47.36
N GLY A 280 -6.23 54.46 -46.48
CA GLY A 280 -7.66 54.25 -46.34
C GLY A 280 -8.51 55.10 -47.27
N THR A 281 -9.80 54.77 -47.36
CA THR A 281 -10.90 55.74 -47.53
C THR A 281 -12.24 55.02 -47.29
N ALA A 282 -13.07 55.60 -46.42
CA ALA A 282 -14.53 55.43 -46.39
C ALA A 282 -15.16 56.27 -47.53
N PRO A 283 -16.49 56.48 -47.69
CA PRO A 283 -17.64 56.07 -46.85
C PRO A 283 -18.92 55.63 -47.63
N ALA A 284 -20.00 55.29 -46.91
CA ALA A 284 -21.34 55.92 -47.00
C ALA A 284 -22.48 54.98 -46.56
N ALA A 285 -23.25 55.44 -45.56
CA ALA A 285 -24.59 54.98 -45.20
C ALA A 285 -25.59 56.13 -45.47
N PRO A 286 -26.90 55.86 -45.55
CA PRO A 286 -27.84 56.46 -44.56
C PRO A 286 -28.96 55.47 -44.12
N ALA A 287 -29.32 55.35 -42.84
CA ALA A 287 -30.34 56.12 -42.05
C ALA A 287 -31.80 55.88 -42.50
N ARG A 288 -32.87 55.75 -41.67
CA ARG A 288 -33.20 55.51 -40.23
C ARG A 288 -34.79 55.34 -40.17
N PRO A 289 -35.56 55.53 -39.07
CA PRO A 289 -36.53 54.60 -38.41
C PRO A 289 -38.02 55.12 -38.51
N PRO A 290 -38.97 55.06 -37.52
CA PRO A 290 -39.15 54.35 -36.22
C PRO A 290 -40.61 53.86 -35.83
N SER A 291 -40.75 53.31 -34.60
CA SER A 291 -41.86 53.48 -33.61
C SER A 291 -42.97 52.40 -33.40
N LEU A 292 -43.19 52.11 -32.11
CA LEU A 292 -44.18 51.29 -31.34
C LEU A 292 -45.65 51.84 -31.37
N PRO A 293 -46.61 51.44 -30.49
CA PRO A 293 -47.27 50.15 -30.14
C PRO A 293 -48.84 50.24 -30.06
N GLY A 294 -49.60 49.15 -29.80
CA GLY A 294 -50.97 49.27 -29.24
C GLY A 294 -52.01 48.13 -29.46
N GLN A 295 -52.28 47.37 -28.38
CA GLN A 295 -53.55 46.82 -27.83
C GLN A 295 -54.77 46.43 -28.71
N ALA A 296 -55.38 45.26 -28.43
CA ALA A 296 -56.82 45.09 -28.13
C ALA A 296 -57.19 43.65 -27.66
N GLN A 297 -58.20 43.56 -26.78
CA GLN A 297 -58.65 42.41 -25.98
C GLN A 297 -59.84 41.61 -26.59
N ALA A 298 -59.98 40.36 -26.07
CA ALA A 298 -61.20 39.56 -25.81
C ALA A 298 -61.93 38.90 -27.01
N PRO A 299 -62.58 37.71 -26.85
CA PRO A 299 -63.31 37.23 -25.66
C PRO A 299 -63.10 35.74 -25.24
N ALA A 300 -63.67 35.36 -24.08
CA ALA A 300 -63.80 34.00 -23.52
C ALA A 300 -65.23 33.44 -23.77
N PRO A 301 -65.68 32.24 -23.30
CA PRO A 301 -65.01 31.16 -22.53
C PRO A 301 -65.35 29.70 -23.01
N GLY A 302 -64.73 28.67 -22.41
CA GLY A 302 -65.32 27.32 -22.39
C GLY A 302 -64.38 26.10 -22.23
N GLY A 303 -64.23 25.63 -20.98
CA GLY A 303 -64.21 24.20 -20.62
C GLY A 303 -62.94 23.34 -20.81
N GLY A 304 -62.42 22.80 -19.69
CA GLY A 304 -61.71 21.51 -19.65
C GLY A 304 -60.25 21.51 -19.17
N GLN A 305 -60.02 20.95 -17.98
CA GLN A 305 -58.76 20.68 -17.22
C GLN A 305 -57.59 20.02 -18.00
N PRO A 306 -56.30 20.08 -17.54
CA PRO A 306 -55.78 19.69 -16.21
C PRO A 306 -54.92 20.76 -15.50
N GLN A 307 -54.99 20.89 -14.17
CA GLN A 307 -54.03 20.37 -13.17
C GLN A 307 -52.58 20.69 -13.56
N GLY A 308 -51.76 21.42 -12.81
CA GLY A 308 -51.74 21.84 -11.41
C GLY A 308 -50.26 22.09 -11.16
N ALA A 309 -49.91 23.30 -10.73
CA ALA A 309 -48.54 23.81 -10.66
C ALA A 309 -47.62 22.91 -9.80
N ASP A 310 -46.50 22.47 -10.37
CA ASP A 310 -45.39 21.94 -9.58
C ASP A 310 -44.43 23.06 -9.19
N ARG A 311 -44.26 23.11 -7.87
CA ARG A 311 -43.33 23.96 -7.13
C ARG A 311 -41.90 23.64 -7.59
N GLN A 312 -41.10 24.68 -7.78
CA GLN A 312 -39.65 24.53 -7.90
C GLN A 312 -39.11 24.06 -6.55
N ASP A 313 -38.64 22.82 -6.50
CA ASP A 313 -37.90 22.28 -5.36
C ASP A 313 -36.54 22.99 -5.21
N PRO A 314 -36.04 23.15 -3.98
CA PRO A 314 -34.72 23.71 -3.72
C PRO A 314 -33.62 22.83 -4.36
N PRO A 315 -32.47 23.42 -4.74
CA PRO A 315 -31.39 22.66 -5.36
C PRO A 315 -30.94 21.55 -4.41
N GLY A 316 -30.98 20.30 -4.90
CA GLY A 316 -30.51 19.14 -4.16
C GLY A 316 -29.00 19.23 -3.85
N PRO A 317 -28.51 18.42 -2.89
CA PRO A 317 -27.09 18.40 -2.57
C PRO A 317 -26.25 18.05 -3.81
N PRO A 318 -25.01 18.58 -3.91
CA PRO A 318 -24.15 18.35 -5.07
C PRO A 318 -23.94 16.84 -5.28
N VAL A 319 -24.20 16.40 -6.51
CA VAL A 319 -24.00 15.00 -6.91
C VAL A 319 -22.51 14.79 -7.16
N PRO A 320 -21.86 13.78 -6.53
CA PRO A 320 -20.44 13.51 -6.76
C PRO A 320 -20.19 13.18 -8.22
N VAL A 321 -19.21 13.85 -8.85
CA VAL A 321 -18.74 13.55 -10.21
C VAL A 321 -17.78 12.37 -10.17
N ALA A 322 -18.19 11.28 -9.52
CA ALA A 322 -17.55 10.00 -9.69
C ALA A 322 -18.12 9.40 -10.98
N GLY A 323 -17.33 9.42 -12.06
CA GLY A 323 -17.76 8.96 -13.39
C GLY A 323 -18.50 7.62 -13.35
N ASP A 324 -19.35 7.39 -14.36
CA ASP A 324 -20.36 6.32 -14.43
C ASP A 324 -19.76 4.91 -14.65
N ALA A 325 -18.68 4.55 -13.96
CA ALA A 325 -18.08 3.22 -14.01
C ALA A 325 -19.07 2.19 -13.45
N ALA A 326 -19.64 1.38 -14.33
CA ALA A 326 -20.60 0.35 -13.97
C ALA A 326 -19.97 -0.68 -13.01
N GLY A 327 -20.62 -0.92 -11.87
CA GLY A 327 -20.28 -1.99 -10.93
C GLY A 327 -19.57 -1.56 -9.64
N TRP A 328 -19.25 -0.26 -9.45
CA TRP A 328 -18.63 0.23 -8.21
C TRP A 328 -19.63 0.96 -7.32
N THR A 329 -19.53 0.74 -6.00
CA THR A 329 -20.26 1.52 -5.00
C THR A 329 -19.78 2.97 -4.98
N MET A 330 -20.59 3.90 -4.46
CA MET A 330 -20.17 5.31 -4.33
C MET A 330 -18.91 5.43 -3.45
N GLU A 331 -18.83 4.63 -2.39
CA GLU A 331 -17.68 4.60 -1.48
C GLU A 331 -16.40 4.15 -2.19
N GLU A 332 -16.45 3.07 -2.98
CA GLU A 332 -15.31 2.59 -3.76
C GLU A 332 -14.81 3.64 -4.76
N ARG A 333 -15.74 4.37 -5.38
CA ARG A 333 -15.37 5.46 -6.30
C ARG A 333 -14.65 6.59 -5.59
N LEU A 334 -15.18 7.06 -4.46
CA LEU A 334 -14.55 8.13 -3.67
C LEU A 334 -13.17 7.70 -3.17
N HIS A 335 -13.03 6.46 -2.73
CA HIS A 335 -11.73 5.91 -2.33
C HIS A 335 -10.73 5.89 -3.48
N ASN A 336 -11.14 5.39 -4.65
CA ASN A 336 -10.28 5.32 -5.83
C ASN A 336 -9.97 6.72 -6.40
N GLN A 337 -10.87 7.68 -6.24
CA GLN A 337 -10.63 9.07 -6.61
C GLN A 337 -9.57 9.73 -5.71
N ILE A 338 -9.68 9.58 -4.38
CA ILE A 338 -8.65 10.04 -3.45
C ILE A 338 -7.29 9.38 -3.75
N TRP A 339 -7.30 8.08 -4.05
CA TRP A 339 -6.08 7.36 -4.42
C TRP A 339 -5.46 7.88 -5.73
N GLY A 340 -6.29 8.17 -6.74
CA GLY A 340 -5.85 8.79 -8.00
C GLY A 340 -5.25 10.17 -7.78
N MET A 341 -5.90 11.03 -7.00
CA MET A 341 -5.36 12.35 -6.65
C MET A 341 -4.01 12.26 -5.93
N PHE A 342 -3.86 11.27 -5.04
CA PHE A 342 -2.60 11.01 -4.34
C PHE A 342 -1.48 10.63 -5.32
N GLU A 343 -1.76 9.71 -6.25
CA GLU A 343 -0.82 9.28 -7.29
C GLU A 343 -0.45 10.43 -8.25
N ASP A 344 -1.45 11.16 -8.72
CA ASP A 344 -1.28 12.25 -9.68
C ASP A 344 -0.44 13.38 -9.09
N LEU A 345 -0.69 13.75 -7.82
CA LEU A 345 0.12 14.73 -7.11
C LEU A 345 1.58 14.25 -6.96
N ALA A 346 1.79 12.98 -6.57
CA ALA A 346 3.14 12.40 -6.47
C ALA A 346 3.88 12.47 -7.81
N ARG A 347 3.24 12.03 -8.89
CA ARG A 347 3.85 11.99 -10.24
C ARG A 347 4.10 13.37 -10.82
N THR A 348 3.20 14.31 -10.59
CA THR A 348 3.34 15.69 -11.07
C THR A 348 4.53 16.39 -10.39
N VAL A 349 4.65 16.25 -9.07
CA VAL A 349 5.79 16.81 -8.33
C VAL A 349 7.10 16.13 -8.73
N ALA A 350 7.10 14.82 -8.96
CA ALA A 350 8.27 14.10 -9.45
C ALA A 350 8.73 14.60 -10.83
N ALA A 351 7.79 14.86 -11.74
CA ALA A 351 8.08 15.40 -13.07
C ALA A 351 8.67 16.82 -12.97
N TYR A 352 8.15 17.66 -12.07
CA TYR A 352 8.68 18.99 -11.79
C TYR A 352 10.12 18.93 -11.27
N ARG A 353 10.38 18.16 -10.20
CA ARG A 353 11.73 18.01 -9.61
C ARG A 353 12.73 17.47 -10.64
N SER A 354 12.33 16.48 -11.43
CA SER A 354 13.17 15.93 -12.50
C SER A 354 13.50 16.97 -13.59
N ALA A 355 12.57 17.87 -13.89
CA ALA A 355 12.79 18.94 -14.86
C ALA A 355 13.73 20.02 -14.32
N GLU A 356 13.66 20.35 -13.02
CA GLU A 356 14.63 21.22 -12.35
C GLU A 356 16.04 20.61 -12.37
N ASP A 357 16.18 19.33 -12.02
CA ASP A 357 17.45 18.61 -12.07
C ASP A 357 18.02 18.58 -13.49
N PHE A 358 17.17 18.38 -14.50
CA PHE A 358 17.57 18.44 -15.90
C PHE A 358 18.06 19.85 -16.31
N ALA A 359 17.34 20.90 -15.90
CA ALA A 359 17.74 22.28 -16.16
C ALA A 359 19.09 22.60 -15.52
N GLN A 360 19.31 22.17 -14.28
CA GLN A 360 20.58 22.31 -13.57
C GLN A 360 21.72 21.55 -14.25
N SER A 361 21.51 20.26 -14.58
CA SER A 361 22.51 19.45 -15.27
C SER A 361 22.89 20.05 -16.63
N ARG A 362 21.92 20.62 -17.35
CA ARG A 362 22.17 21.29 -18.61
C ARG A 362 23.00 22.57 -18.43
N TYR A 363 22.68 23.37 -17.41
CA TYR A 363 23.43 24.56 -17.06
C TYR A 363 24.89 24.23 -16.73
N ASP A 364 25.12 23.23 -15.89
CA ASP A 364 26.47 22.79 -15.50
C ASP A 364 27.29 22.33 -16.71
N GLN A 365 26.68 21.57 -17.64
CA GLN A 365 27.32 21.17 -18.89
C GLN A 365 27.67 22.35 -19.80
N GLU A 366 26.80 23.35 -19.89
CA GLU A 366 27.09 24.58 -20.65
C GLU A 366 28.25 25.35 -20.00
N MET A 367 28.29 25.42 -18.66
CA MET A 367 29.37 26.08 -17.92
C MET A 367 30.72 25.36 -18.06
N ASP A 368 30.74 24.04 -17.94
CA ASP A 368 31.95 23.23 -18.12
C ASP A 368 32.55 23.41 -19.52
N ARG A 369 31.70 23.46 -20.56
CA ARG A 369 32.15 23.73 -21.94
C ARG A 369 32.76 25.12 -22.08
N LEU A 370 32.16 26.14 -21.45
CA LEU A 370 32.69 27.52 -21.48
C LEU A 370 34.05 27.63 -20.78
N LEU A 371 34.28 26.86 -19.71
CA LEU A 371 35.55 26.82 -18.97
C LEU A 371 36.63 26.03 -19.72
N ALA A 372 36.24 24.98 -20.45
CA ALA A 372 37.13 24.13 -21.22
C ALA A 372 37.80 24.86 -22.39
N ASP A 373 37.13 25.81 -23.05
CA ASP A 373 37.73 26.61 -24.12
C ASP A 373 38.51 27.83 -23.55
N PRO A 374 39.85 27.90 -23.72
CA PRO A 374 40.65 29.01 -23.23
C PRO A 374 40.25 30.37 -23.81
N ARG A 375 39.59 30.42 -24.97
CA ARG A 375 39.14 31.66 -25.63
C ARG A 375 37.89 32.26 -25.01
N THR A 376 37.13 31.47 -24.24
CA THR A 376 35.86 31.87 -23.62
C THR A 376 35.93 31.98 -22.10
N ARG A 377 37.13 31.94 -21.51
CA ARG A 377 37.29 32.08 -20.05
C ARG A 377 37.02 33.49 -19.52
N GLY A 378 37.17 34.52 -20.35
CA GLY A 378 36.97 35.92 -19.92
C GLY A 378 36.66 36.87 -21.06
N GLY A 379 36.12 38.03 -20.71
CA GLY A 379 35.68 39.07 -21.65
C GLY A 379 34.17 39.03 -21.92
N THR A 380 33.68 40.07 -22.58
CA THR A 380 32.24 40.33 -22.76
C THR A 380 31.47 39.21 -23.46
N ALA A 381 32.12 38.47 -24.38
CA ALA A 381 31.51 37.33 -25.06
C ALA A 381 31.34 36.11 -24.13
N ALA A 382 32.27 35.92 -23.18
CA ALA A 382 32.15 34.88 -22.16
C ALA A 382 31.04 35.22 -21.17
N ASP A 383 30.96 36.49 -20.75
CA ASP A 383 29.92 36.97 -19.84
C ASP A 383 28.53 36.84 -20.47
N ALA A 384 28.36 37.27 -21.73
CA ALA A 384 27.11 37.10 -22.46
C ALA A 384 26.70 35.63 -22.67
N ALA A 385 27.67 34.71 -22.79
CA ALA A 385 27.38 33.29 -22.91
C ALA A 385 26.92 32.67 -21.57
N ARG A 386 27.46 33.14 -20.43
CA ARG A 386 26.98 32.74 -19.10
C ARG A 386 25.58 33.28 -18.85
N ASP A 387 25.34 34.56 -19.11
CA ASP A 387 24.01 35.18 -18.99
C ASP A 387 22.98 34.42 -19.84
N ALA A 388 23.36 34.01 -21.06
CA ALA A 388 22.48 33.22 -21.93
C ALA A 388 22.23 31.80 -21.41
N ALA A 389 23.20 31.16 -20.75
CA ALA A 389 23.02 29.85 -20.12
C ALA A 389 22.11 29.94 -18.88
N GLU A 390 22.29 30.96 -18.05
CA GLU A 390 21.42 31.27 -16.90
C GLU A 390 19.98 31.52 -17.36
N LEU A 391 19.78 32.36 -18.38
CA LEU A 391 18.44 32.63 -18.94
C LEU A 391 17.76 31.36 -19.47
N LYS A 392 18.50 30.44 -20.10
CA LYS A 392 17.94 29.16 -20.55
C LYS A 392 17.56 28.26 -19.38
N GLN A 393 18.39 28.18 -18.35
CA GLN A 393 18.09 27.41 -17.14
C GLN A 393 16.81 27.94 -16.50
N MET A 394 16.74 29.26 -16.28
CA MET A 394 15.55 29.92 -15.73
C MET A 394 14.32 29.64 -16.58
N ALA A 395 14.40 29.77 -17.91
CA ALA A 395 13.28 29.49 -18.80
C ALA A 395 12.78 28.04 -18.73
N LEU A 396 13.68 27.06 -18.53
CA LEU A 396 13.30 25.66 -18.36
C LEU A 396 12.60 25.42 -17.02
N VAL A 397 13.10 26.01 -15.94
CA VAL A 397 12.49 25.93 -14.61
C VAL A 397 11.12 26.62 -14.61
N ASP A 398 11.00 27.81 -15.19
CA ASP A 398 9.73 28.54 -15.33
C ASP A 398 8.71 27.74 -16.14
N GLN A 399 9.14 27.07 -17.21
CA GLN A 399 8.27 26.20 -17.99
C GLN A 399 7.80 24.98 -17.17
N ALA A 400 8.70 24.33 -16.43
CA ALA A 400 8.35 23.21 -15.56
C ALA A 400 7.37 23.65 -14.46
N ARG A 401 7.61 24.83 -13.86
CA ARG A 401 6.73 25.41 -12.85
C ARG A 401 5.34 25.70 -13.37
N ALA A 402 5.24 26.27 -14.58
CA ALA A 402 3.94 26.54 -15.20
C ALA A 402 3.12 25.28 -15.52
N VAL A 403 3.78 24.13 -15.72
CA VAL A 403 3.11 22.83 -15.85
C VAL A 403 2.61 22.36 -14.47
N LEU A 404 3.50 22.36 -13.46
CA LEU A 404 3.13 22.00 -12.09
C LEU A 404 1.94 22.84 -11.58
N ASP A 405 1.99 24.17 -11.72
CA ASP A 405 0.94 25.07 -11.23
C ASP A 405 -0.42 24.78 -11.89
N ARG A 406 -0.43 24.36 -13.17
CA ARG A 406 -1.66 23.97 -13.88
C ARG A 406 -2.24 22.68 -13.30
N ASP A 407 -1.40 21.68 -13.11
CA ASP A 407 -1.81 20.37 -12.63
C ASP A 407 -2.27 20.46 -11.16
N LEU A 408 -1.58 21.27 -10.33
CA LEU A 408 -2.01 21.59 -8.97
C LEU A 408 -3.35 22.33 -8.93
N ALA A 409 -3.61 23.25 -9.86
CA ALA A 409 -4.90 23.93 -9.94
C ALA A 409 -6.04 22.96 -10.28
N GLN A 410 -5.79 21.99 -11.16
CA GLN A 410 -6.75 20.92 -11.45
C GLN A 410 -7.03 20.05 -10.22
N LEU A 411 -5.98 19.56 -9.55
CA LEU A 411 -6.12 18.71 -8.36
C LEU A 411 -6.79 19.44 -7.19
N THR A 412 -6.54 20.74 -7.05
CA THR A 412 -7.20 21.58 -6.04
C THR A 412 -8.69 21.69 -6.32
N ALA A 413 -9.08 21.96 -7.57
CA ALA A 413 -10.49 22.00 -7.97
C ALA A 413 -11.19 20.65 -7.76
N GLU A 414 -10.48 19.55 -7.97
CA GLU A 414 -11.00 18.21 -7.68
C GLU A 414 -11.19 18.00 -6.17
N ALA A 415 -10.21 18.37 -5.34
CA ALA A 415 -10.29 18.29 -3.89
C ALA A 415 -11.47 19.11 -3.32
N GLU A 416 -11.72 20.31 -3.84
CA GLU A 416 -12.83 21.17 -3.44
C GLU A 416 -14.21 20.54 -3.69
N VAL A 417 -14.32 19.65 -4.68
CA VAL A 417 -15.55 18.89 -4.98
C VAL A 417 -15.63 17.61 -4.14
N VAL A 418 -14.51 16.91 -3.97
CA VAL A 418 -14.45 15.61 -3.29
C VAL A 418 -14.62 15.75 -1.78
N GLU A 419 -13.88 16.64 -1.13
CA GLU A 419 -13.82 16.74 0.34
C GLU A 419 -15.20 16.94 0.99
N PRO A 420 -16.09 17.84 0.50
CA PRO A 420 -17.43 18.00 1.06
C PRO A 420 -18.35 16.80 0.85
N ALA A 421 -18.08 15.98 -0.17
CA ALA A 421 -18.88 14.80 -0.51
C ALA A 421 -18.46 13.53 0.25
N LEU A 422 -17.37 13.58 1.03
CA LEU A 422 -16.87 12.42 1.75
C LEU A 422 -17.83 11.95 2.84
N PRO A 423 -18.10 10.64 2.93
CA PRO A 423 -18.88 10.07 4.03
C PRO A 423 -18.09 10.14 5.34
N PRO A 424 -18.75 10.02 6.51
CA PRO A 424 -18.08 10.14 7.81
C PRO A 424 -16.79 9.32 7.98
N PRO A 425 -16.69 8.06 7.52
CA PRO A 425 -15.43 7.30 7.63
C PRO A 425 -14.24 7.97 6.93
N PHE A 426 -14.46 8.68 5.82
CA PHE A 426 -13.40 9.30 5.00
C PHE A 426 -13.21 10.80 5.30
N ALA A 427 -14.22 11.43 5.90
CA ALA A 427 -14.24 12.86 6.15
C ALA A 427 -13.46 13.28 7.41
N GLY A 428 -12.87 14.47 7.38
CA GLY A 428 -12.37 15.14 8.59
C GLY A 428 -13.48 15.41 9.60
N TRP A 429 -13.14 15.56 10.88
CA TRP A 429 -14.12 15.82 11.96
C TRP A 429 -14.85 17.17 11.84
N GLU A 430 -14.26 18.09 11.09
CA GLU A 430 -14.78 19.39 10.70
C GLU A 430 -15.87 19.30 9.60
N ASN A 431 -15.96 18.17 8.90
CA ASN A 431 -16.94 18.00 7.83
C ASN A 431 -18.37 18.00 8.39
N PRO A 432 -19.30 18.77 7.79
CA PRO A 432 -20.70 18.83 8.24
C PRO A 432 -21.43 17.47 8.28
N CYS A 433 -20.97 16.46 7.54
CA CYS A 433 -21.56 15.12 7.52
C CYS A 433 -21.69 14.51 8.93
N TRP A 434 -20.79 14.86 9.86
CA TRP A 434 -20.81 14.36 11.23
C TRP A 434 -22.00 14.86 12.06
N HIS A 435 -22.64 15.99 11.69
CA HIS A 435 -23.84 16.47 12.39
C HIS A 435 -25.06 15.58 12.14
N ALA A 436 -25.10 14.94 10.97
CA ALA A 436 -26.11 13.99 10.56
C ALA A 436 -25.67 12.52 10.77
N TYR A 437 -24.60 12.28 11.54
CA TYR A 437 -24.01 10.94 11.72
C TYR A 437 -25.03 9.88 12.20
N GLU A 438 -25.18 8.82 11.43
CA GLU A 438 -25.92 7.61 11.81
C GLU A 438 -24.94 6.43 11.94
N VAL A 439 -25.28 5.48 12.81
CA VAL A 439 -24.44 4.28 12.99
C VAL A 439 -24.56 3.45 11.72
N PRO A 440 -23.45 3.08 11.06
CA PRO A 440 -23.52 2.37 9.80
C PRO A 440 -24.03 0.94 10.00
N ASP A 441 -24.77 0.38 9.04
CA ASP A 441 -25.23 -1.01 9.08
C ASP A 441 -24.13 -2.01 8.67
N GLU A 442 -23.20 -1.54 7.84
CA GLU A 442 -22.09 -2.32 7.29
C GLU A 442 -20.75 -1.64 7.58
N ARG A 443 -19.67 -2.42 7.52
CA ARG A 443 -18.32 -1.87 7.67
C ARG A 443 -17.90 -1.15 6.37
N PRO A 444 -17.38 0.09 6.44
CA PRO A 444 -16.87 0.82 5.31
C PRO A 444 -15.55 0.21 4.82
N LEU A 445 -15.18 0.60 3.61
CA LEU A 445 -13.97 0.22 2.91
C LEU A 445 -12.69 0.68 3.61
N ALA A 446 -12.73 1.88 4.19
CA ALA A 446 -11.58 2.55 4.77
C ALA A 446 -11.99 3.60 5.82
N VAL A 447 -10.99 4.10 6.56
CA VAL A 447 -11.14 5.20 7.51
C VAL A 447 -10.02 6.22 7.35
N ARG A 448 -10.32 7.50 7.55
CA ARG A 448 -9.31 8.57 7.53
C ARG A 448 -8.45 8.52 8.80
N LEU A 449 -7.13 8.49 8.63
CA LEU A 449 -6.16 8.61 9.72
C LEU A 449 -5.62 10.04 9.87
N GLY A 450 -5.55 10.79 8.77
CA GLY A 450 -5.11 12.18 8.75
C GLY A 450 -5.12 12.75 7.34
N THR A 451 -4.22 13.67 7.04
CA THR A 451 -4.00 14.25 5.71
C THR A 451 -2.53 14.22 5.34
N LEU A 452 -2.25 14.18 4.04
CA LEU A 452 -0.92 14.27 3.45
C LEU A 452 -0.82 15.53 2.59
N SER A 453 0.35 16.15 2.58
CA SER A 453 0.68 17.24 1.66
C SER A 453 2.15 17.16 1.25
N LEU A 454 2.49 17.79 0.13
CA LEU A 454 3.87 17.97 -0.34
C LEU A 454 4.31 19.43 -0.17
N PRO A 455 5.62 19.70 0.04
CA PRO A 455 6.15 21.05 0.19
C PRO A 455 5.81 22.00 -0.97
N GLU A 456 5.66 21.46 -2.18
CA GLU A 456 5.30 22.21 -3.38
C GLU A 456 3.85 22.69 -3.38
N ALA A 457 2.97 22.03 -2.62
CA ALA A 457 1.54 22.30 -2.56
C ALA A 457 0.99 22.06 -1.13
N PRO A 458 1.40 22.87 -0.13
CA PRO A 458 1.01 22.64 1.27
C PRO A 458 -0.49 22.86 1.54
N GLU A 459 -1.15 23.64 0.68
CA GLU A 459 -2.60 23.89 0.73
C GLU A 459 -3.42 22.69 0.21
N LEU A 460 -2.84 21.86 -0.67
CA LEU A 460 -3.52 20.70 -1.25
C LEU A 460 -3.35 19.49 -0.32
N ARG A 461 -4.41 19.21 0.45
CA ARG A 461 -4.42 18.16 1.49
C ARG A 461 -5.14 16.91 0.99
N ILE A 462 -4.40 15.82 0.84
CA ILE A 462 -4.94 14.52 0.42
C ILE A 462 -5.31 13.69 1.67
N PRO A 463 -6.55 13.16 1.80
CA PRO A 463 -6.91 12.31 2.92
C PRO A 463 -6.05 11.02 2.98
N LEU A 464 -5.40 10.76 4.12
CA LEU A 464 -4.75 9.47 4.37
C LEU A 464 -5.80 8.45 4.81
N LEU A 465 -6.17 7.53 3.91
CA LEU A 465 -7.16 6.49 4.18
C LEU A 465 -6.49 5.14 4.49
N ALA A 466 -6.88 4.52 5.61
CA ALA A 466 -6.51 3.15 5.96
C ALA A 466 -7.66 2.18 5.69
N ARG A 467 -7.38 1.12 4.95
CA ARG A 467 -8.34 0.06 4.62
C ARG A 467 -8.81 -0.68 5.87
N LEU A 468 -10.07 -1.11 5.86
CA LEU A 468 -10.62 -1.97 6.90
C LEU A 468 -10.84 -3.41 6.38
N PRO A 469 -10.63 -4.46 7.22
CA PRO A 469 -10.04 -4.38 8.57
C PRO A 469 -8.60 -3.84 8.53
N LEU A 470 -8.14 -3.24 9.63
CA LEU A 470 -6.79 -2.68 9.69
C LEU A 470 -5.77 -3.81 9.48
N ASN A 471 -4.95 -3.70 8.42
CA ASN A 471 -3.93 -4.71 8.11
C ASN A 471 -2.69 -4.61 9.01
N ARG A 472 -2.50 -3.47 9.66
CA ARG A 472 -1.40 -3.19 10.57
C ARG A 472 -1.96 -2.45 11.79
N GLY A 473 -1.38 -2.71 12.95
CA GLY A 473 -1.59 -1.84 14.08
C GLY A 473 -1.02 -0.45 13.82
N LEU A 474 -1.40 0.50 14.67
CA LEU A 474 -0.97 1.89 14.60
C LEU A 474 0.00 2.17 15.74
N TRP A 475 1.00 3.00 15.48
CA TRP A 475 1.89 3.56 16.49
C TRP A 475 1.84 5.08 16.37
N ILE A 476 1.38 5.75 17.42
CA ILE A 476 1.44 7.20 17.54
C ILE A 476 2.68 7.54 18.36
N ASP A 477 3.62 8.20 17.71
CA ASP A 477 4.87 8.60 18.32
C ASP A 477 4.63 9.67 19.38
N SER A 478 5.00 9.39 20.64
CA SER A 478 4.72 10.28 21.76
C SER A 478 5.93 11.13 22.19
N ALA A 479 7.03 11.12 21.42
CA ALA A 479 8.26 11.84 21.76
C ALA A 479 8.06 13.35 21.94
N ASP A 480 7.28 13.98 21.06
CA ASP A 480 7.09 15.44 21.07
C ASP A 480 6.04 15.90 22.11
N ASP A 481 4.86 15.27 22.11
CA ASP A 481 3.75 15.61 23.02
C ASP A 481 2.86 14.38 23.30
N ARG A 482 3.09 13.75 24.46
CA ARG A 482 2.31 12.57 24.89
C ARG A 482 0.81 12.83 25.04
N ARG A 483 0.42 14.05 25.43
CA ARG A 483 -0.99 14.39 25.63
C ARG A 483 -1.69 14.48 24.27
N VAL A 484 -1.09 15.17 23.31
CA VAL A 484 -1.62 15.26 21.94
C VAL A 484 -1.59 13.90 21.25
N ALA A 485 -0.59 13.06 21.54
CA ALA A 485 -0.55 11.67 21.06
C ALA A 485 -1.74 10.84 21.56
N MET A 486 -2.09 10.96 22.85
CA MET A 486 -3.28 10.31 23.40
C MET A 486 -4.59 10.90 22.85
N ASP A 487 -4.69 12.21 22.66
CA ASP A 487 -5.87 12.83 22.03
C ASP A 487 -6.03 12.34 20.57
N THR A 488 -4.92 12.14 19.85
CA THR A 488 -4.90 11.57 18.50
C THR A 488 -5.34 10.10 18.51
N ALA A 489 -4.86 9.30 19.48
CA ALA A 489 -5.30 7.91 19.69
C ALA A 489 -6.80 7.80 19.89
N VAL A 490 -7.35 8.65 20.75
CA VAL A 490 -8.78 8.70 21.07
C VAL A 490 -9.60 9.15 19.88
N SER A 491 -9.11 10.14 19.11
CA SER A 491 -9.73 10.57 17.86
C SER A 491 -9.84 9.42 16.85
N ILE A 492 -8.75 8.67 16.63
CA ILE A 492 -8.73 7.51 15.72
C ILE A 492 -9.65 6.40 16.25
N ALA A 493 -9.57 6.06 17.53
CA ALA A 493 -10.41 5.03 18.14
C ALA A 493 -11.91 5.36 18.03
N ALA A 494 -12.28 6.63 18.25
CA ALA A 494 -13.65 7.09 18.09
C ALA A 494 -14.12 7.04 16.63
N ARG A 495 -13.25 7.37 15.67
CA ARG A 495 -13.56 7.24 14.24
C ARG A 495 -13.75 5.77 13.85
N LEU A 496 -12.89 4.87 14.34
CA LEU A 496 -13.05 3.43 14.11
C LEU A 496 -14.37 2.93 14.68
N LEU A 497 -14.71 3.28 15.93
CA LEU A 497 -16.01 2.96 16.53
C LEU A 497 -17.19 3.50 15.71
N ALA A 498 -17.09 4.74 15.24
CA ALA A 498 -18.13 5.37 14.41
C ALA A 498 -18.24 4.76 13.01
N SER A 499 -17.21 4.06 12.57
CA SER A 499 -17.15 3.40 11.26
C SER A 499 -17.59 1.95 11.33
N HIS A 500 -18.05 1.42 12.46
CA HIS A 500 -18.47 0.04 12.56
C HIS A 500 -19.94 -0.08 12.94
N PRO A 501 -20.61 -1.18 12.51
CA PRO A 501 -21.95 -1.48 12.98
C PRO A 501 -22.04 -1.55 14.50
N ALA A 502 -23.23 -1.28 15.03
CA ALA A 502 -23.47 -1.33 16.46
C ALA A 502 -23.08 -2.70 17.04
N GLY A 503 -22.12 -2.71 17.97
CA GLY A 503 -21.59 -3.94 18.56
C GLY A 503 -20.57 -4.71 17.70
N GLY A 504 -20.25 -4.23 16.49
CA GLY A 504 -19.24 -4.85 15.62
C GLY A 504 -17.78 -4.48 15.95
N PHE A 505 -17.57 -3.53 16.86
CA PHE A 505 -16.25 -3.04 17.27
C PHE A 505 -16.22 -2.62 18.74
N ALA A 506 -15.19 -3.07 19.45
CA ALA A 506 -14.99 -2.85 20.87
C ALA A 506 -13.59 -2.29 21.14
N VAL A 507 -13.45 -1.47 22.18
CA VAL A 507 -12.18 -0.80 22.51
C VAL A 507 -11.76 -1.15 23.94
N HIS A 508 -10.51 -1.57 24.08
CA HIS A 508 -9.80 -1.76 25.34
C HIS A 508 -8.77 -0.65 25.48
N ALA A 509 -8.50 -0.23 26.72
CA ALA A 509 -7.45 0.73 27.01
C ALA A 509 -6.55 0.19 28.12
N LEU A 510 -5.24 0.14 27.86
CA LEU A 510 -4.19 -0.10 28.83
C LEU A 510 -3.50 1.22 29.14
N ASP A 511 -3.78 1.75 30.33
CA ASP A 511 -3.16 2.97 30.84
C ASP A 511 -2.64 2.71 32.27
N PRO A 512 -1.56 1.90 32.42
CA PRO A 512 -1.13 1.38 33.71
C PRO A 512 -0.75 2.47 34.72
N ALA A 513 -0.29 3.64 34.25
CA ALA A 513 0.03 4.80 35.10
C ALA A 513 -1.14 5.78 35.27
N GLY A 514 -2.21 5.66 34.48
CA GLY A 514 -3.37 6.56 34.50
C GLY A 514 -3.13 7.93 33.86
N SER A 515 -2.03 8.13 33.11
CA SER A 515 -1.68 9.42 32.51
C SER A 515 -2.64 9.81 31.37
N GLY A 516 -3.21 8.81 30.69
CA GLY A 516 -4.17 8.97 29.60
C GLY A 516 -5.63 9.14 30.05
N ALA A 517 -5.92 9.10 31.35
CA ALA A 517 -7.29 9.11 31.87
C ALA A 517 -8.13 10.31 31.37
N GLN A 518 -7.54 11.50 31.25
CA GLN A 518 -8.24 12.67 30.73
C GLN A 518 -8.61 12.50 29.25
N ALA A 519 -7.68 12.01 28.43
CA ALA A 519 -7.91 11.78 26.99
C ALA A 519 -8.95 10.67 26.77
N LEU A 520 -8.93 9.61 27.59
CA LEU A 520 -9.85 8.47 27.50
C LEU A 520 -11.27 8.78 27.99
N ALA A 521 -11.46 9.87 28.76
CA ALA A 521 -12.74 10.23 29.37
C ALA A 521 -13.94 10.28 28.40
N PRO A 522 -13.84 10.80 27.15
CA PRO A 522 -14.94 10.77 26.19
C PRO A 522 -15.36 9.36 25.81
N LEU A 523 -14.41 8.43 25.60
CA LEU A 523 -14.70 7.03 25.29
C LEU A 523 -15.38 6.33 26.47
N GLN A 524 -14.92 6.60 27.68
CA GLN A 524 -15.53 6.06 28.90
C GLN A 524 -16.95 6.60 29.11
N ALA A 525 -17.15 7.92 29.01
CA ALA A 525 -18.46 8.56 29.17
C ALA A 525 -19.46 8.13 28.09
N GLY A 526 -18.97 7.85 26.88
CA GLY A 526 -19.75 7.26 25.80
C GLY A 526 -20.00 5.76 25.94
N GLY A 527 -19.54 5.10 27.01
CA GLY A 527 -19.68 3.65 27.19
C GLY A 527 -18.97 2.84 26.10
N ALA A 528 -17.99 3.42 25.42
CA ALA A 528 -17.33 2.84 24.27
C ALA A 528 -16.27 1.80 24.66
N LEU A 529 -15.62 2.02 25.81
CA LEU A 529 -14.65 1.10 26.41
C LEU A 529 -15.32 -0.15 26.96
N VAL A 530 -14.69 -1.30 26.77
CA VAL A 530 -15.13 -2.56 27.39
C VAL A 530 -14.96 -2.47 28.90
N LEU A 531 -16.01 -2.85 29.64
CA LEU A 531 -16.08 -2.82 31.10
C LEU A 531 -16.12 -4.23 31.70
N PRO A 532 -15.64 -4.44 32.95
CA PRO A 532 -15.00 -3.45 33.83
C PRO A 532 -13.64 -2.98 33.27
N PRO A 533 -13.20 -1.75 33.62
CA PRO A 533 -11.88 -1.28 33.20
C PRO A 533 -10.81 -2.17 33.85
N PRO A 534 -9.69 -2.45 33.16
CA PRO A 534 -8.65 -3.29 33.72
C PRO A 534 -8.04 -2.67 34.97
N SER A 535 -7.47 -3.52 35.83
CA SER A 535 -6.69 -3.06 36.98
C SER A 535 -5.53 -2.16 36.54
N SER A 536 -5.08 -1.20 37.36
CA SER A 536 -3.89 -0.42 37.03
C SER A 536 -2.60 -1.24 37.21
N GLY A 537 -1.50 -0.79 36.59
CA GLY A 537 -0.19 -1.43 36.68
C GLY A 537 -0.10 -2.82 36.05
N VAL A 538 0.85 -3.62 36.51
CA VAL A 538 1.27 -4.91 35.91
C VAL A 538 0.14 -5.93 35.87
N ALA A 539 -0.77 -5.92 36.85
CA ALA A 539 -1.88 -6.86 36.91
C ALA A 539 -2.86 -6.68 35.74
N GLY A 540 -3.25 -5.43 35.44
CA GLY A 540 -4.13 -5.18 34.30
C GLY A 540 -3.49 -5.40 32.95
N VAL A 541 -2.19 -5.09 32.81
CA VAL A 541 -1.44 -5.42 31.59
C VAL A 541 -1.49 -6.92 31.31
N ASN A 542 -1.17 -7.75 32.32
CA ASN A 542 -1.25 -9.21 32.20
C ASN A 542 -2.67 -9.71 31.89
N GLU A 543 -3.68 -9.16 32.55
CA GLU A 543 -5.08 -9.53 32.37
C GLU A 543 -5.55 -9.28 30.92
N VAL A 544 -5.36 -8.06 30.42
CA VAL A 544 -5.85 -7.67 29.09
C VAL A 544 -5.08 -8.38 27.98
N LEU A 545 -3.75 -8.41 28.05
CA LEU A 545 -2.93 -9.06 27.03
C LEU A 545 -3.15 -10.58 27.02
N GLY A 546 -3.28 -11.20 28.20
CA GLY A 546 -3.63 -12.62 28.32
C GLY A 546 -4.96 -12.93 27.64
N ARG A 547 -6.02 -12.19 27.98
CA ARG A 547 -7.36 -12.35 27.40
C ARG A 547 -7.38 -12.18 25.88
N LEU A 548 -6.70 -11.16 25.35
CA LEU A 548 -6.64 -10.92 23.91
C LEU A 548 -5.78 -11.96 23.18
N THR A 549 -4.69 -12.45 23.81
CA THR A 549 -3.87 -13.53 23.24
C THR A 549 -4.69 -14.82 23.12
N GLU A 550 -5.38 -15.22 24.19
CA GLU A 550 -6.26 -16.40 24.19
C GLU A 550 -7.37 -16.28 23.13
N ARG A 551 -7.93 -15.08 22.96
CA ARG A 551 -8.91 -14.79 21.91
C ARG A 551 -8.34 -15.06 20.51
N VAL A 552 -7.15 -14.53 20.22
CA VAL A 552 -6.47 -14.73 18.92
C VAL A 552 -6.22 -16.22 18.69
N ASP A 553 -5.70 -16.93 19.68
CA ASP A 553 -5.43 -18.37 19.59
C ASP A 553 -6.70 -19.18 19.28
N LEU A 554 -7.81 -18.90 19.97
CA LEU A 554 -9.10 -19.56 19.73
C LEU A 554 -9.63 -19.32 18.31
N LEU A 555 -9.59 -18.06 17.85
CA LEU A 555 -10.05 -17.71 16.49
C LEU A 555 -9.16 -18.36 15.42
N GLN A 556 -7.84 -18.32 15.60
CA GLN A 556 -6.93 -18.98 14.66
C GLN A 556 -7.14 -20.50 14.62
N MET A 557 -7.33 -21.16 15.77
CA MET A 557 -7.65 -22.58 15.81
C MET A 557 -8.95 -22.89 15.05
N ALA A 558 -10.01 -22.11 15.29
CA ALA A 558 -11.30 -22.28 14.59
C ALA A 558 -11.16 -22.07 13.07
N MET A 559 -10.41 -21.05 12.64
CA MET A 559 -10.13 -20.78 11.23
C MET A 559 -9.32 -21.90 10.56
N ARG A 560 -8.25 -22.36 11.21
CA ARG A 560 -7.40 -23.46 10.69
C ARG A 560 -8.16 -24.78 10.60
N ALA A 561 -9.09 -25.02 11.51
CA ALA A 561 -9.97 -26.18 11.48
C ALA A 561 -11.12 -26.06 10.45
N GLY A 562 -11.31 -24.88 9.83
CA GLY A 562 -12.44 -24.60 8.95
C GLY A 562 -13.79 -24.64 9.67
N ALA A 563 -13.80 -24.42 10.99
CA ALA A 563 -14.96 -24.57 11.87
C ALA A 563 -15.22 -23.29 12.68
N PRO A 564 -15.56 -22.15 12.03
CA PRO A 564 -15.83 -20.89 12.72
C PRO A 564 -17.02 -20.99 13.69
N ASP A 565 -17.98 -21.87 13.42
CA ASP A 565 -19.14 -22.12 14.30
C ASP A 565 -18.79 -22.91 15.57
N ALA A 566 -17.55 -23.42 15.69
CA ALA A 566 -17.07 -24.15 16.86
C ALA A 566 -16.55 -23.23 17.97
N LEU A 567 -16.65 -21.91 17.81
CA LEU A 567 -16.33 -20.96 18.87
C LEU A 567 -17.23 -21.19 20.10
N PRO A 568 -16.74 -20.90 21.32
CA PRO A 568 -17.53 -21.03 22.54
C PRO A 568 -18.89 -20.31 22.43
N PRO A 569 -19.99 -20.86 22.98
CA PRO A 569 -21.27 -20.18 23.00
C PRO A 569 -21.15 -18.81 23.67
N GLY A 570 -21.69 -17.76 23.03
CA GLY A 570 -21.60 -16.38 23.54
C GLY A 570 -20.25 -15.71 23.31
N PHE A 571 -19.36 -16.30 22.49
CA PHE A 571 -18.11 -15.65 22.10
C PHE A 571 -18.41 -14.36 21.34
N ASP A 572 -17.89 -13.24 21.85
CA ASP A 572 -17.99 -11.94 21.20
C ASP A 572 -17.28 -11.97 19.86
N THR A 573 -17.98 -11.74 18.74
CA THR A 573 -17.38 -11.71 17.40
C THR A 573 -16.96 -10.30 16.97
N ALA A 574 -17.14 -9.28 17.82
CA ALA A 574 -16.72 -7.93 17.53
C ALA A 574 -15.20 -7.86 17.32
N GLU A 575 -14.76 -6.99 16.41
CA GLU A 575 -13.35 -6.62 16.34
C GLU A 575 -12.95 -5.83 17.57
N GLN A 576 -11.70 -5.96 17.98
CA GLN A 576 -11.18 -5.41 19.21
C GLN A 576 -10.04 -4.45 18.87
N LEU A 577 -10.07 -3.24 19.39
CA LEU A 577 -8.94 -2.32 19.40
C LEU A 577 -8.35 -2.27 20.79
N LEU A 578 -7.05 -2.52 20.92
CA LEU A 578 -6.30 -2.29 22.15
C LEU A 578 -5.50 -0.99 22.02
N ILE A 579 -5.91 0.03 22.77
CA ILE A 579 -5.10 1.24 22.99
C ILE A 579 -4.10 0.92 24.09
N VAL A 580 -2.81 1.06 23.82
CA VAL A 580 -1.73 0.90 24.80
C VAL A 580 -1.05 2.24 25.00
N ASN A 581 -1.10 2.75 26.22
CA ASN A 581 -0.42 3.97 26.65
C ASN A 581 0.73 3.64 27.61
N GLU A 582 1.71 4.56 27.70
CA GLU A 582 2.86 4.48 28.61
C GLU A 582 3.71 3.22 28.43
N PHE A 583 3.71 2.57 27.26
CA PHE A 583 4.67 1.50 27.00
C PHE A 583 6.10 2.08 27.07
N PRO A 584 7.04 1.46 27.80
CA PRO A 584 7.01 0.11 28.38
C PRO A 584 6.71 0.01 29.89
N TYR A 585 6.15 1.04 30.52
CA TYR A 585 5.81 1.01 31.95
C TYR A 585 4.82 -0.12 32.28
N ALA A 586 5.13 -0.91 33.32
CA ALA A 586 4.38 -2.09 33.74
C ALA A 586 4.36 -3.28 32.75
N PHE A 587 5.25 -3.27 31.75
CA PHE A 587 5.52 -4.42 30.88
C PHE A 587 6.77 -5.17 31.34
N ASP A 588 6.66 -6.49 31.35
CA ASP A 588 7.75 -7.46 31.52
C ASP A 588 8.02 -8.22 30.21
N ASP A 589 9.06 -9.05 30.16
CA ASP A 589 9.44 -9.78 28.94
C ASP A 589 8.29 -10.64 28.37
N ARG A 590 7.45 -11.21 29.24
CA ARG A 590 6.29 -12.02 28.82
C ARG A 590 5.25 -11.17 28.12
N THR A 591 4.84 -10.06 28.75
CA THR A 591 3.82 -9.15 28.21
C THR A 591 4.31 -8.41 26.97
N VAL A 592 5.61 -8.09 26.88
CA VAL A 592 6.24 -7.60 25.65
C VAL A 592 6.11 -8.63 24.51
N ASN A 593 6.37 -9.91 24.78
CA ASN A 593 6.21 -10.96 23.76
C ASN A 593 4.75 -11.14 23.35
N GLN A 594 3.80 -11.04 24.29
CA GLN A 594 2.37 -11.04 23.96
C GLN A 594 1.97 -9.85 23.10
N LEU A 595 2.47 -8.64 23.42
CA LEU A 595 2.21 -7.43 22.63
C LEU A 595 2.71 -7.59 21.18
N ARG A 596 3.90 -8.16 21.01
CA ARG A 596 4.45 -8.51 19.68
C ARG A 596 3.59 -9.52 18.94
N TYR A 597 3.18 -10.58 19.63
CA TYR A 597 2.29 -11.58 19.05
C TYR A 597 0.98 -10.96 18.58
N LEU A 598 0.35 -10.10 19.39
CA LEU A 598 -0.86 -9.39 19.00
C LEU A 598 -0.65 -8.43 17.82
N ALA A 599 0.52 -7.78 17.71
CA ALA A 599 0.84 -6.93 16.57
C ALA A 599 0.94 -7.71 15.26
N ASP A 600 1.51 -8.92 15.30
CA ASP A 600 1.76 -9.74 14.11
C ASP A 600 0.55 -10.62 13.73
N GLU A 601 -0.10 -11.25 14.71
CA GLU A 601 -1.13 -12.27 14.51
C GLU A 601 -2.55 -11.77 14.83
N GLY A 602 -2.67 -10.67 15.58
CA GLY A 602 -3.94 -10.07 15.98
C GLY A 602 -4.81 -9.60 14.82
N PRO A 603 -4.29 -8.86 13.81
CA PRO A 603 -5.11 -8.32 12.73
C PRO A 603 -5.92 -9.37 11.97
N ALA A 604 -5.33 -10.55 11.73
CA ALA A 604 -6.01 -11.67 11.07
C ALA A 604 -7.16 -12.27 11.90
N ALA A 605 -7.14 -12.06 13.22
CA ALA A 605 -8.17 -12.47 14.18
C ALA A 605 -9.04 -11.29 14.65
N GLY A 606 -8.98 -10.13 13.99
CA GLY A 606 -9.77 -8.96 14.34
C GLY A 606 -9.35 -8.28 15.64
N VAL A 607 -8.11 -8.44 16.09
CA VAL A 607 -7.52 -7.72 17.23
C VAL A 607 -6.47 -6.75 16.71
N HIS A 608 -6.74 -5.46 16.85
CA HIS A 608 -5.92 -4.37 16.34
C HIS A 608 -5.21 -3.66 17.48
N LEU A 609 -3.94 -3.30 17.26
CA LEU A 609 -3.14 -2.56 18.23
C LEU A 609 -3.10 -1.07 17.85
N LEU A 610 -3.26 -0.19 18.84
CA LEU A 610 -2.94 1.24 18.74
C LEU A 610 -2.03 1.59 19.91
N LEU A 611 -0.74 1.73 19.62
CA LEU A 611 0.31 2.01 20.59
C LEU A 611 0.59 3.51 20.64
N VAL A 612 0.58 4.09 21.83
CA VAL A 612 1.06 5.45 22.10
C VAL A 612 2.34 5.31 22.92
N ALA A 613 3.47 5.58 22.28
CA ALA A 613 4.78 5.36 22.89
C ALA A 613 5.85 6.19 22.20
N ASP A 614 6.90 6.53 22.94
CA ASP A 614 8.18 6.96 22.38
C ASP A 614 9.06 5.72 22.20
N ARG A 615 9.73 5.62 21.06
CA ARG A 615 10.65 4.52 20.80
C ARG A 615 11.85 4.55 21.75
N GLU A 616 12.31 5.74 22.14
CA GLU A 616 13.46 5.90 23.05
C GLU A 616 13.16 5.39 24.46
N ASP A 617 11.91 5.53 24.94
CA ASP A 617 11.48 4.97 26.23
C ASP A 617 11.64 3.45 26.31
N ALA A 618 11.60 2.77 25.15
CA ALA A 618 11.75 1.32 25.04
C ALA A 618 13.14 0.87 24.57
N ALA A 619 14.12 1.78 24.49
CA ALA A 619 15.47 1.48 24.00
C ALA A 619 16.19 0.40 24.83
N ALA A 620 15.82 0.21 26.10
CA ALA A 620 16.37 -0.83 26.98
C ALA A 620 16.10 -2.26 26.47
N TYR A 621 15.03 -2.48 25.71
CA TYR A 621 14.76 -3.77 25.06
C TYR A 621 15.60 -4.00 23.79
N GLY A 622 16.31 -2.97 23.33
CA GLY A 622 17.22 -3.04 22.19
C GLY A 622 16.55 -3.50 20.90
N PRO A 623 17.27 -4.24 20.03
CA PRO A 623 16.75 -4.69 18.73
C PRO A 623 15.58 -5.67 18.82
N VAL A 624 15.24 -6.18 20.01
CA VAL A 624 14.14 -7.12 20.21
C VAL A 624 12.82 -6.50 19.79
N LEU A 625 12.63 -5.18 19.95
CA LEU A 625 11.40 -4.48 19.58
C LEU A 625 11.37 -4.00 18.12
N ASP A 626 12.46 -4.13 17.36
CA ASP A 626 12.47 -3.71 15.96
C ASP A 626 11.34 -4.35 15.12
N PRO A 627 11.02 -5.65 15.25
CA PRO A 627 9.88 -6.24 14.55
C PRO A 627 8.54 -5.59 14.92
N LEU A 628 8.32 -5.26 16.20
CA LEU A 628 7.11 -4.57 16.67
C LEU A 628 6.96 -3.21 15.97
N TRP A 629 8.03 -2.41 15.98
CA TRP A 629 7.98 -1.08 15.34
C TRP A 629 7.77 -1.17 13.82
N ARG A 630 8.27 -2.23 13.17
CA ARG A 630 8.09 -2.47 11.73
C ARG A 630 6.71 -3.00 11.37
N SER A 631 6.03 -3.72 12.27
CA SER A 631 4.67 -4.23 12.02
C SER A 631 3.59 -3.17 12.19
N LEU A 632 3.88 -2.06 12.86
CA LEU A 632 2.97 -0.94 13.07
C LEU A 632 3.16 0.18 12.03
N LEU A 633 2.07 0.85 11.66
CA LEU A 633 2.12 2.11 10.91
C LEU A 633 2.41 3.27 11.89
N ARG A 634 3.58 3.90 11.75
CA ARG A 634 3.93 5.10 12.52
C ARG A 634 3.11 6.29 12.04
N LEU A 635 2.56 7.04 12.99
CA LEU A 635 1.89 8.32 12.85
C LEU A 635 2.44 9.28 13.91
N THR A 636 2.28 10.59 13.71
CA THR A 636 2.75 11.61 14.64
C THR A 636 1.60 12.48 15.16
N PRO A 637 1.65 12.95 16.42
CA PRO A 637 0.66 13.87 16.98
C PRO A 637 0.74 15.28 16.40
N LEU A 638 1.83 15.59 15.72
CA LEU A 638 2.12 16.88 15.08
C LEU A 638 2.50 16.65 13.61
N PRO A 639 2.40 17.68 12.75
CA PRO A 639 2.81 17.58 11.35
C PRO A 639 4.26 17.09 11.19
N SER A 640 4.49 16.06 10.36
CA SER A 640 5.82 15.49 10.14
C SER A 640 5.93 14.79 8.78
N ASP A 641 7.10 14.88 8.14
CA ASP A 641 7.43 14.38 6.80
C ASP A 641 8.00 12.95 6.77
N HIS A 642 7.52 12.08 7.65
CA HIS A 642 8.09 10.73 7.84
C HIS A 642 7.45 9.63 6.97
N LEU A 643 6.36 9.93 6.26
CA LEU A 643 5.68 8.97 5.39
C LEU A 643 6.19 9.11 3.95
N ALA A 644 6.44 7.99 3.29
CA ALA A 644 6.84 7.96 1.90
C ALA A 644 5.75 7.36 1.02
N ASP A 645 5.53 7.93 -0.17
CA ASP A 645 4.62 7.32 -1.15
C ASP A 645 5.23 6.08 -1.83
N PRO A 646 4.40 5.18 -2.37
CA PRO A 646 4.87 3.93 -2.97
C PRO A 646 5.37 4.05 -4.42
N TRP A 647 5.24 5.22 -5.05
CA TRP A 647 5.53 5.38 -6.49
C TRP A 647 6.91 5.99 -6.75
N VAL A 648 7.19 7.11 -6.09
CA VAL A 648 8.40 7.93 -6.27
C VAL A 648 9.20 8.03 -4.97
N GLY A 649 8.55 7.77 -3.82
CA GLY A 649 9.21 7.81 -2.52
C GLY A 649 9.42 9.24 -2.01
N HIS A 650 8.56 10.19 -2.38
CA HIS A 650 8.57 11.51 -1.76
C HIS A 650 8.25 11.40 -0.28
N ALA A 651 8.89 12.25 0.53
CA ALA A 651 8.51 12.46 1.92
C ALA A 651 7.28 13.37 1.97
N TRP A 652 6.18 12.86 2.53
CA TRP A 652 4.90 13.55 2.67
C TRP A 652 4.73 14.06 4.09
N THR A 653 4.36 15.32 4.21
CA THR A 653 3.95 15.89 5.49
C THR A 653 2.58 15.30 5.87
N TYR A 654 2.61 14.38 6.82
CA TYR A 654 1.42 13.88 7.50
C TYR A 654 0.96 14.88 8.54
N GLU A 655 -0.34 15.18 8.55
CA GLU A 655 -1.00 15.98 9.59
C GLU A 655 -2.16 15.17 10.17
N PRO A 656 -2.27 15.03 11.50
CA PRO A 656 -3.37 14.31 12.13
C PRO A 656 -4.70 15.03 11.90
N SER A 657 -5.81 14.30 12.00
CA SER A 657 -7.17 14.86 11.96
C SER A 657 -7.74 14.90 13.40
N PRO A 658 -7.37 15.91 14.22
CA PRO A 658 -7.93 16.06 15.55
C PRO A 658 -9.39 16.51 15.48
N VAL A 659 -10.14 16.26 16.55
CA VAL A 659 -11.47 16.85 16.70
C VAL A 659 -11.31 18.36 16.93
N PRO A 660 -12.02 19.25 16.19
CA PRO A 660 -11.87 20.68 16.36
C PRO A 660 -12.07 21.12 17.82
N PRO A 661 -11.21 22.00 18.37
CA PRO A 661 -11.32 22.45 19.76
C PRO A 661 -12.70 23.04 20.06
N GLY A 662 -13.32 22.59 21.17
CA GLY A 662 -14.66 23.03 21.58
C GLY A 662 -15.82 22.38 20.80
N SER A 663 -15.53 21.53 19.80
CA SER A 663 -16.56 20.78 19.09
C SER A 663 -17.25 19.76 20.00
N ARG A 664 -18.56 19.58 19.79
CA ARG A 664 -19.37 18.54 20.47
C ARG A 664 -19.56 17.29 19.61
N VAL A 665 -18.98 17.27 18.40
CA VAL A 665 -19.16 16.18 17.41
C VAL A 665 -18.78 14.83 18.01
N LEU A 666 -17.58 14.73 18.59
CA LEU A 666 -17.10 13.49 19.20
C LEU A 666 -18.06 12.94 20.26
N THR A 667 -18.47 13.78 21.22
CA THR A 667 -19.40 13.38 22.28
C THR A 667 -20.78 13.01 21.72
N GLN A 668 -21.26 13.69 20.68
CA GLN A 668 -22.53 13.37 20.03
C GLN A 668 -22.47 12.01 19.30
N VAL A 669 -21.40 11.75 18.55
CA VAL A 669 -21.16 10.49 17.85
C VAL A 669 -21.09 9.33 18.84
N LEU A 670 -20.27 9.45 19.90
CA LEU A 670 -20.15 8.44 20.94
C LEU A 670 -21.48 8.19 21.67
N ARG A 671 -22.29 9.23 21.92
CA ARG A 671 -23.63 9.06 22.51
C ARG A 671 -24.58 8.31 21.57
N ARG A 672 -24.56 8.59 20.27
CA ARG A 672 -25.37 7.86 19.28
C ARG A 672 -24.95 6.40 19.20
N LEU A 673 -23.65 6.11 19.20
CA LEU A 673 -23.11 4.76 19.27
C LEU A 673 -23.57 4.03 20.55
N ALA A 674 -23.49 4.68 21.70
CA ALA A 674 -23.93 4.12 22.97
C ALA A 674 -25.43 3.75 22.96
N ALA A 675 -26.26 4.61 22.36
CA ALA A 675 -27.69 4.39 22.24
C ALA A 675 -28.06 3.28 21.24
N ALA A 676 -27.22 3.06 20.22
CA ALA A 676 -27.43 2.04 19.20
C ALA A 676 -26.92 0.65 19.61
N ARG A 677 -25.96 0.57 20.54
CA ARG A 677 -25.54 -0.70 21.12
C ARG A 677 -26.76 -1.34 21.80
N PRO A 678 -27.06 -2.64 21.52
CA PRO A 678 -28.03 -3.37 22.31
C PRO A 678 -27.71 -3.16 23.78
N ALA A 679 -28.71 -2.86 24.61
CA ALA A 679 -28.53 -2.79 26.05
C ALA A 679 -27.86 -4.09 26.50
N TYR A 680 -26.56 -4.03 26.82
CA TYR A 680 -25.76 -5.18 27.22
C TYR A 680 -26.47 -5.87 28.39
N GLY A 681 -27.01 -7.06 28.13
CA GLY A 681 -27.30 -8.06 29.16
C GLY A 681 -26.07 -8.94 29.33
N PRO A 682 -25.86 -9.48 30.55
CA PRO A 682 -24.56 -9.67 31.20
C PRO A 682 -23.56 -10.56 30.47
#